data_AF-A0A3M2M7B2-F1
#
_entry.id   AF-A0A3M2M7B2-F1
#
_cell.length_a   1.000
_cell.length_b   1.000
_cell.length_c   1.000
_cell.angle_alpha   90.00
_cell.angle_beta   90.00
_cell.angle_gamma   90.00
#
_symmetry.space_group_name_H-M   'P 1'
#
loop_
_entity.id
_entity.type
_entity.pdbx_description
1 polymer ?
#
loop_
_entity_poly.entity_id
_entity_poly.type
_entity_poly.pdbx_seq_one_letter_code
_entity_poly.pdbx_strand_id
1 'polypeptide(L)'
;MLTSAPDCFTEALSEGALPREVVEAVLEDGRAESLAYLALNQELLEDDPELLSRLAALGLSQVARAVVLNQHGHRSTEWWLLRGFRELLAAARPHEAWTGPDGALPRLEHSYLRWRRTLVVCPIGRWARSTLIEITSDLTRAEQLRGLLTVHDHDGGLEQLGNFDQDRFRPAVAEVLRTVLAGGDVTVLREAVAIAEGTDGLIEELYEQETIRNVPTFALDMLGLRVQVDWEALTRAHADRPFGANALATLRSRHDCPAELHPPLHPLKAAASDPDLPALVAKHLGDRVEAWRAARARLTRFKGELADLLPEIGEEAPAKGRAGKTAAWPGAGDLPAWDAVASVSGARAKFLALLDAASVETQLKLLRHLDDRTVAELFGQGTWHDDWLDFAMKARLKRYRFALAQRPSLTAEAIETLMGRDDPAINARLFLRTAATGTQRERLLSGRLTKELVERLLERTGGFRARDAVSCSNTELQRHILTLVRVRGLVPQQRLMLNLWERGGVAAVRDLLENEPKGRNFSRNVIRPDSRRFFTKLVNEPDADAALETLRATVATGETAEDQIAILRMRGIHPSAEIFREAHLWRWDELLAEHRREPLGTIILLGLAENPDCPQEFRDEADRNRWRWVDYENKVISGDTPEEILGVDVDAQSLLSGGLAGSTRSWLGKAVRAEAVTWEQVAALARPAALALAAVPVEDARATVGPLVREHLDPSRDTWVLALHMLPDFTGTITELFTTAAIATAATR
;
A
#
# COMPACT_ATOMS: atom_id res chain seq x y z
N MET A 1 29.15 23.75 -10.66
CA MET A 1 30.48 23.72 -11.31
C MET A 1 30.55 22.47 -12.18
N LEU A 2 30.22 22.58 -13.47
CA LEU A 2 30.59 21.57 -14.48
C LEU A 2 31.85 22.10 -15.14
N THR A 3 33.00 21.49 -14.83
CA THR A 3 34.32 22.06 -15.14
C THR A 3 35.01 21.36 -16.32
N SER A 4 34.41 20.34 -16.94
CA SER A 4 34.98 19.67 -18.11
C SER A 4 33.94 18.99 -19.02
N ALA A 5 34.25 18.86 -20.31
CA ALA A 5 33.40 18.15 -21.29
C ALA A 5 33.14 16.65 -20.96
N PRO A 6 34.09 15.91 -20.36
CA PRO A 6 33.84 14.56 -19.84
C PRO A 6 32.73 14.49 -18.78
N ASP A 7 32.62 15.48 -17.90
CA ASP A 7 31.59 15.48 -16.84
C ASP A 7 30.18 15.62 -17.44
N CYS A 8 30.01 16.52 -18.42
CA CYS A 8 28.75 16.69 -19.15
C CYS A 8 28.36 15.43 -19.94
N PHE A 9 29.34 14.71 -20.50
CA PHE A 9 29.09 13.47 -21.23
C PHE A 9 28.65 12.34 -20.29
N THR A 10 29.30 12.19 -19.15
CA THR A 10 28.93 11.24 -18.10
C THR A 10 27.51 11.48 -17.58
N GLU A 11 27.14 12.74 -17.33
CA GLU A 11 25.80 13.09 -16.87
C GLU A 11 24.74 12.74 -17.93
N ALA A 12 24.96 13.13 -19.19
CA ALA A 12 24.09 12.80 -20.31
C ALA A 12 23.95 11.29 -20.53
N LEU A 13 25.01 10.51 -20.29
CA LEU A 13 24.91 9.05 -20.36
C LEU A 13 24.01 8.46 -19.29
N SER A 14 23.98 9.06 -18.11
CA SER A 14 23.22 8.54 -16.96
C SER A 14 21.76 9.01 -16.91
N GLU A 15 21.39 10.10 -17.59
CA GLU A 15 20.05 10.71 -17.53
C GLU A 15 19.60 11.28 -18.89
N GLY A 16 18.30 11.14 -19.21
CA GLY A 16 17.70 11.72 -20.41
C GLY A 16 17.71 10.80 -21.64
N ALA A 17 16.95 11.19 -22.67
CA ALA A 17 16.91 10.51 -23.95
C ALA A 17 18.25 10.65 -24.70
N LEU A 18 18.79 9.53 -25.18
CA LEU A 18 20.00 9.48 -26.00
C LEU A 18 19.67 9.04 -27.42
N PRO A 19 20.29 9.64 -28.46
CA PRO A 19 20.21 9.09 -29.81
C PRO A 19 20.74 7.66 -29.84
N ARG A 20 20.07 6.78 -30.58
CA ARG A 20 20.43 5.36 -30.69
C ARG A 20 21.89 5.19 -31.11
N GLU A 21 22.39 6.04 -31.99
CA GLU A 21 23.77 6.03 -32.48
C GLU A 21 24.79 6.26 -31.36
N VAL A 22 24.47 7.08 -30.36
CA VAL A 22 25.32 7.32 -29.19
C VAL A 22 25.34 6.10 -28.28
N VAL A 23 24.18 5.47 -28.08
CA VAL A 23 24.07 4.23 -27.29
C VAL A 23 24.89 3.12 -27.92
N GLU A 24 24.75 2.90 -29.24
CA GLU A 24 25.53 1.89 -29.96
C GLU A 24 27.02 2.19 -29.92
N ALA A 25 27.44 3.45 -30.08
CA ALA A 25 28.85 3.83 -29.99
C ALA A 25 29.45 3.55 -28.60
N VAL A 26 28.69 3.75 -27.51
CA VAL A 26 29.12 3.43 -26.14
C VAL A 26 29.24 1.92 -25.93
N LEU A 27 28.32 1.14 -26.48
CA LEU A 27 28.37 -0.33 -26.44
C LEU A 27 29.57 -0.87 -27.23
N GLU A 28 29.84 -0.33 -28.41
CA GLU A 28 30.98 -0.70 -29.26
C GLU A 28 32.33 -0.33 -28.62
N ASP A 29 32.42 0.85 -27.99
CA ASP A 29 33.62 1.32 -27.30
C ASP A 29 33.93 0.48 -26.04
N GLY A 30 32.92 -0.10 -25.40
CA GLY A 30 33.08 -1.12 -24.37
C GLY A 30 33.75 -0.64 -23.07
N ARG A 31 33.95 0.68 -22.89
CA ARG A 31 34.55 1.24 -21.68
C ARG A 31 33.60 1.04 -20.48
N ALA A 32 34.07 0.28 -19.49
CA ALA A 32 33.27 -0.13 -18.34
C ALA A 32 32.65 1.04 -17.55
N GLU A 33 33.30 2.20 -17.52
CA GLU A 33 32.79 3.41 -16.88
C GLU A 33 31.61 4.01 -17.63
N SER A 34 31.72 4.21 -18.95
CA SER A 34 30.61 4.70 -19.78
C SER A 34 29.42 3.75 -19.78
N LEU A 35 29.67 2.44 -19.81
CA LEU A 35 28.63 1.42 -19.68
C LEU A 35 27.96 1.42 -18.31
N ALA A 36 28.71 1.70 -17.24
CA ALA A 36 28.17 1.84 -15.90
C ALA A 36 27.25 3.06 -15.79
N TYR A 37 27.59 4.19 -16.42
CA TYR A 37 26.70 5.35 -16.49
C TYR A 37 25.47 5.10 -17.35
N LEU A 38 25.63 4.45 -18.50
CA LEU A 38 24.50 4.06 -19.36
C LEU A 38 23.53 3.13 -18.62
N ALA A 39 24.04 2.21 -17.79
CA ALA A 39 23.24 1.33 -16.95
C ALA A 39 22.44 2.04 -15.84
N LEU A 40 22.70 3.33 -15.59
CA LEU A 40 21.91 4.18 -14.69
C LEU A 40 20.81 4.96 -15.42
N ASN A 41 20.78 4.93 -16.75
CA ASN A 41 19.81 5.66 -17.56
C ASN A 41 18.46 4.95 -17.62
N GLN A 42 17.65 5.19 -16.60
CA GLN A 42 16.31 4.61 -16.46
C GLN A 42 15.40 4.87 -17.66
N GLU A 43 15.36 6.11 -18.16
CA GLU A 43 14.42 6.50 -19.22
C GLU A 43 14.68 5.70 -20.50
N LEU A 44 15.96 5.55 -20.86
CA LEU A 44 16.36 4.74 -21.99
C LEU A 44 16.08 3.24 -21.78
N LEU A 45 16.31 2.72 -20.57
CA LEU A 45 16.23 1.28 -20.29
C LEU A 45 14.80 0.78 -20.01
N GLU A 46 13.89 1.65 -19.58
CA GLU A 46 12.45 1.34 -19.48
C GLU A 46 11.82 1.17 -20.87
N ASP A 47 12.25 1.99 -21.83
CA ASP A 47 11.75 1.95 -23.22
C ASP A 47 12.46 0.89 -24.08
N ASP A 48 13.65 0.42 -23.68
CA ASP A 48 14.45 -0.57 -24.42
C ASP A 48 14.92 -1.75 -23.53
N PRO A 49 14.07 -2.78 -23.33
CA PRO A 49 14.45 -4.00 -22.62
C PRO A 49 15.59 -4.80 -23.30
N GLU A 50 15.78 -4.65 -24.61
CA GLU A 50 16.85 -5.31 -25.34
C GLU A 50 18.21 -4.72 -24.94
N LEU A 51 18.29 -3.40 -24.83
CA LEU A 51 19.48 -2.71 -24.32
C LEU A 51 19.83 -3.17 -22.90
N LEU A 52 18.85 -3.31 -22.02
CA LEU A 52 19.06 -3.82 -20.66
C LEU A 52 19.68 -5.23 -20.69
N SER A 53 19.13 -6.15 -21.48
CA SER A 53 19.68 -7.49 -21.64
C SER A 53 21.08 -7.48 -22.25
N ARG A 54 21.37 -6.59 -23.21
CA ARG A 54 22.72 -6.41 -23.78
C ARG A 54 23.73 -5.96 -22.72
N LEU A 55 23.38 -4.96 -21.90
CA LEU A 55 24.23 -4.49 -20.80
C LEU A 55 24.44 -5.57 -19.73
N ALA A 56 23.38 -6.29 -19.36
CA ALA A 56 23.44 -7.39 -18.42
C ALA A 56 24.39 -8.51 -18.91
N ALA A 57 24.29 -8.88 -20.19
CA ALA A 57 25.12 -9.91 -20.80
C ALA A 57 26.63 -9.60 -20.77
N LEU A 58 27.03 -8.35 -20.56
CA LEU A 58 28.45 -7.98 -20.44
C LEU A 58 29.10 -8.48 -19.14
N GLY A 59 28.30 -8.73 -18.09
CA GLY A 59 28.83 -9.28 -16.83
C GLY A 59 29.90 -8.40 -16.17
N LEU A 60 29.81 -7.08 -16.33
CA LEU A 60 30.79 -6.13 -15.81
C LEU A 60 30.49 -5.74 -14.36
N SER A 61 31.50 -5.84 -13.50
CA SER A 61 31.39 -5.49 -12.07
C SER A 61 31.02 -4.02 -11.85
N GLN A 62 31.42 -3.13 -12.75
CA GLN A 62 31.17 -1.69 -12.71
C GLN A 62 29.69 -1.38 -12.97
N VAL A 63 29.09 -2.09 -13.93
CA VAL A 63 27.63 -2.02 -14.19
C VAL A 63 26.89 -2.52 -12.95
N ALA A 64 27.21 -3.71 -12.45
CA ALA A 64 26.56 -4.24 -11.24
C ALA A 64 26.73 -3.33 -10.03
N ARG A 65 27.93 -2.78 -9.82
CA ARG A 65 28.19 -1.83 -8.75
C ARG A 65 27.39 -0.55 -8.94
N ALA A 66 27.31 0.01 -10.14
CA ALA A 66 26.51 1.21 -10.39
C ALA A 66 25.04 0.97 -10.05
N VAL A 67 24.47 -0.14 -10.52
CA VAL A 67 23.08 -0.48 -10.25
C VAL A 67 22.84 -0.76 -8.76
N VAL A 68 23.74 -1.50 -8.08
CA VAL A 68 23.63 -1.80 -6.63
C VAL A 68 23.85 -0.56 -5.76
N LEU A 69 24.80 0.31 -6.11
CA LEU A 69 25.07 1.52 -5.33
C LEU A 69 23.93 2.52 -5.42
N ASN A 70 23.30 2.64 -6.59
CA ASN A 70 22.18 3.55 -6.78
C ASN A 70 20.92 3.09 -6.03
N GLN A 71 20.87 1.83 -5.54
CA GLN A 71 19.79 1.33 -4.67
C GLN A 71 19.73 2.02 -3.30
N HIS A 72 20.86 2.53 -2.81
CA HIS A 72 20.95 3.20 -1.51
C HIS A 72 20.78 4.72 -1.61
N GLY A 73 20.85 5.27 -2.82
CA GLY A 73 20.35 6.62 -3.08
C GLY A 73 18.83 6.59 -3.18
N HIS A 74 18.18 7.72 -2.90
CA HIS A 74 16.73 7.89 -3.04
C HIS A 74 16.16 7.70 -4.48
N ARG A 75 17.00 7.28 -5.42
CA ARG A 75 16.63 6.90 -6.78
C ARG A 75 16.25 5.41 -6.75
N SER A 76 14.97 5.08 -6.64
CA SER A 76 14.55 3.68 -6.59
C SER A 76 14.96 3.00 -7.90
N THR A 77 15.89 2.05 -7.85
CA THR A 77 16.21 1.17 -8.98
C THR A 77 15.14 0.09 -9.16
N GLU A 78 13.89 0.40 -8.82
CA GLU A 78 12.77 -0.54 -8.90
C GLU A 78 12.49 -0.98 -10.34
N TRP A 79 13.00 -0.22 -11.31
CA TRP A 79 12.94 -0.46 -12.75
C TRP A 79 13.95 -1.51 -13.26
N TRP A 80 15.07 -1.75 -12.56
CA TRP A 80 15.89 -2.92 -12.85
C TRP A 80 15.14 -4.16 -12.35
N LEU A 81 14.37 -4.77 -13.25
CA LEU A 81 13.64 -5.99 -12.93
C LEU A 81 14.59 -7.07 -12.42
N LEU A 82 14.09 -7.93 -11.53
CA LEU A 82 14.85 -9.05 -10.95
C LEU A 82 15.57 -9.89 -12.03
N ARG A 83 14.95 -10.01 -13.21
CA ARG A 83 15.52 -10.66 -14.40
C ARG A 83 16.80 -10.00 -14.90
N GLY A 84 16.81 -8.68 -15.13
CA GLY A 84 18.00 -7.99 -15.64
C GLY A 84 19.19 -8.16 -14.69
N PHE A 85 18.93 -8.11 -13.39
CA PHE A 85 19.95 -8.40 -12.38
C PHE A 85 20.45 -9.85 -12.41
N ARG A 86 19.57 -10.83 -12.61
CA ARG A 86 19.98 -12.23 -12.77
C ARG A 86 20.81 -12.43 -14.02
N GLU A 87 20.42 -11.85 -15.16
CA GLU A 87 21.21 -11.91 -16.39
C GLU A 87 22.61 -11.33 -16.16
N LEU A 88 22.70 -10.19 -15.46
CA LEU A 88 23.97 -9.54 -15.12
C LEU A 88 24.85 -10.41 -14.22
N LEU A 89 24.27 -11.02 -13.18
CA LEU A 89 25.01 -11.88 -12.25
C LEU A 89 25.37 -13.23 -12.87
N ALA A 90 24.54 -13.79 -13.74
CA ALA A 90 24.82 -15.02 -14.45
C ALA A 90 25.98 -14.85 -15.45
N ALA A 91 26.10 -13.66 -16.05
CA ALA A 91 27.22 -13.30 -16.92
C ALA A 91 28.50 -12.91 -16.16
N ALA A 92 28.44 -12.78 -14.82
CA ALA A 92 29.56 -12.32 -14.02
C ALA A 92 30.75 -13.28 -14.10
N ARG A 93 31.95 -12.73 -14.24
CA ARG A 93 33.20 -13.51 -14.29
C ARG A 93 34.01 -13.28 -13.02
N PRO A 94 34.68 -14.32 -12.46
CA PRO A 94 35.52 -14.17 -11.27
C PRO A 94 36.56 -13.06 -11.48
N HIS A 95 36.44 -12.00 -10.68
CA HIS A 95 37.36 -10.86 -10.70
C HIS A 95 37.29 -10.16 -9.34
N GLU A 96 38.40 -9.62 -8.86
CA GLU A 96 38.48 -8.98 -7.53
C GLU A 96 37.45 -7.85 -7.36
N ALA A 97 37.17 -7.11 -8.44
CA ALA A 97 36.17 -6.04 -8.46
C ALA A 97 34.73 -6.49 -8.13
N TRP A 98 34.41 -7.79 -8.22
CA TRP A 98 33.12 -8.33 -7.78
C TRP A 98 33.07 -8.63 -6.28
N THR A 99 34.17 -9.13 -5.72
CA THR A 99 34.24 -9.72 -4.37
C THR A 99 34.95 -8.86 -3.33
N GLY A 100 35.68 -7.82 -3.75
CA GLY A 100 36.33 -6.88 -2.84
C GLY A 100 35.32 -6.12 -1.98
N PRO A 101 35.78 -5.41 -0.91
CA PRO A 101 34.90 -4.69 0.01
C PRO A 101 33.93 -3.70 -0.67
N ASP A 102 34.36 -3.11 -1.79
CA ASP A 102 33.57 -2.20 -2.61
C ASP A 102 32.88 -2.85 -3.81
N GLY A 103 32.99 -4.18 -3.94
CA GLY A 103 32.36 -4.96 -4.99
C GLY A 103 30.84 -5.04 -4.84
N ALA A 104 30.18 -5.46 -5.91
CA ALA A 104 28.72 -5.59 -5.93
C ALA A 104 28.21 -6.75 -5.04
N LEU A 105 28.98 -7.84 -4.90
CA LEU A 105 28.49 -9.07 -4.24
C LEU A 105 28.37 -8.94 -2.72
N PRO A 106 29.34 -8.38 -1.97
CA PRO A 106 29.17 -8.15 -0.54
C PRO A 106 28.00 -7.21 -0.21
N ARG A 107 27.75 -6.21 -1.07
CA ARG A 107 26.62 -5.29 -0.91
C ARG A 107 25.29 -6.00 -1.14
N LEU A 108 25.19 -6.84 -2.17
CA LEU A 108 24.00 -7.65 -2.44
C LEU A 108 23.70 -8.67 -1.33
N GLU A 109 24.71 -9.25 -0.69
CA GLU A 109 24.51 -10.18 0.44
C GLU A 109 23.82 -9.50 1.64
N HIS A 110 24.12 -8.21 1.86
CA HIS A 110 23.55 -7.41 2.94
C HIS A 110 22.34 -6.56 2.50
N SER A 111 21.91 -6.70 1.24
CA SER A 111 20.78 -5.94 0.68
C SER A 111 19.43 -6.55 1.05
N TYR A 112 18.34 -5.86 0.68
CA TYR A 112 16.98 -6.37 0.82
C TYR A 112 16.82 -7.77 0.22
N LEU A 113 15.94 -8.57 0.84
CA LEU A 113 15.65 -9.96 0.46
C LEU A 113 15.45 -10.12 -1.05
N ARG A 114 14.70 -9.20 -1.70
CA ARG A 114 14.46 -9.18 -3.15
C ARG A 114 15.74 -9.34 -3.97
N TRP A 115 16.76 -8.52 -3.70
CA TRP A 115 18.01 -8.51 -4.47
C TRP A 115 18.91 -9.68 -4.14
N ARG A 116 18.94 -10.09 -2.87
CA ARG A 116 19.74 -11.23 -2.44
C ARG A 116 19.38 -12.52 -3.19
N ARG A 117 18.11 -12.70 -3.57
CA ARG A 117 17.64 -13.83 -4.40
C ARG A 117 18.26 -13.90 -5.78
N THR A 118 18.86 -12.82 -6.29
CA THR A 118 19.54 -12.82 -7.59
C THR A 118 20.88 -13.54 -7.51
N LEU A 119 21.48 -13.65 -6.31
CA LEU A 119 22.76 -14.34 -6.11
C LEU A 119 22.69 -15.85 -6.37
N VAL A 120 21.49 -16.44 -6.46
CA VAL A 120 21.32 -17.87 -6.78
C VAL A 120 21.81 -18.24 -8.18
N VAL A 121 21.98 -17.26 -9.09
CA VAL A 121 22.56 -17.50 -10.42
C VAL A 121 24.02 -17.07 -10.54
N CYS A 122 24.62 -16.52 -9.49
CA CYS A 122 25.96 -15.94 -9.56
C CYS A 122 27.03 -17.05 -9.56
N PRO A 123 27.88 -17.16 -10.59
CA PRO A 123 28.89 -18.21 -10.72
C PRO A 123 30.17 -17.91 -9.92
N ILE A 124 30.22 -16.81 -9.16
CA ILE A 124 31.42 -16.35 -8.47
C ILE A 124 31.39 -16.84 -7.03
N GLY A 125 32.36 -17.67 -6.65
CA GLY A 125 32.64 -18.00 -5.25
C GLY A 125 31.45 -18.61 -4.49
N ARG A 126 31.29 -18.23 -3.22
CA ARG A 126 30.34 -18.84 -2.28
C ARG A 126 28.94 -18.21 -2.24
N TRP A 127 28.64 -17.22 -3.10
CA TRP A 127 27.47 -16.36 -2.88
C TRP A 127 26.13 -17.08 -3.08
N ALA A 128 26.03 -17.97 -4.08
CA ALA A 128 24.86 -18.83 -4.25
C ALA A 128 24.67 -19.74 -3.02
N ARG A 129 25.75 -20.36 -2.51
CA ARG A 129 25.74 -21.19 -1.30
C ARG A 129 25.34 -20.40 -0.05
N SER A 130 25.92 -19.22 0.17
CA SER A 130 25.58 -18.31 1.29
C SER A 130 24.09 -17.95 1.25
N THR A 131 23.58 -17.59 0.07
CA THR A 131 22.18 -17.24 -0.14
C THR A 131 21.24 -18.39 0.19
N LEU A 132 21.56 -19.61 -0.26
CA LEU A 132 20.82 -20.80 0.15
C LEU A 132 20.88 -20.98 1.68
N ILE A 133 22.06 -20.93 2.31
CA ILE A 133 22.15 -21.13 3.76
C ILE A 133 21.34 -20.10 4.55
N GLU A 134 21.30 -18.85 4.14
CA GLU A 134 20.69 -17.79 4.95
C GLU A 134 19.20 -17.59 4.70
N ILE A 135 18.73 -17.69 3.44
CA ILE A 135 17.35 -17.34 3.07
C ILE A 135 16.58 -18.45 2.35
N THR A 136 17.01 -19.73 2.44
CA THR A 136 16.33 -20.85 1.73
C THR A 136 14.82 -20.86 1.90
N SER A 137 14.30 -20.61 3.11
CA SER A 137 12.85 -20.64 3.39
C SER A 137 12.06 -19.59 2.60
N ASP A 138 12.72 -18.50 2.21
CA ASP A 138 12.10 -17.42 1.46
C ASP A 138 12.16 -17.65 -0.06
N LEU A 139 13.05 -18.52 -0.54
CA LEU A 139 13.25 -18.81 -1.97
C LEU A 139 12.11 -19.65 -2.56
N THR A 140 11.79 -19.42 -3.83
CA THR A 140 10.88 -20.32 -4.57
C THR A 140 11.56 -21.64 -4.86
N ARG A 141 10.78 -22.65 -5.24
CA ARG A 141 11.32 -23.93 -5.72
C ARG A 141 12.32 -23.73 -6.86
N ALA A 142 11.98 -22.89 -7.84
CA ALA A 142 12.86 -22.60 -8.99
C ALA A 142 14.19 -22.01 -8.55
N GLU A 143 14.17 -21.07 -7.60
CA GLU A 143 15.38 -20.42 -7.10
C GLU A 143 16.25 -21.32 -6.25
N GLN A 144 15.65 -22.18 -5.41
CA GLN A 144 16.40 -23.17 -4.64
C GLN A 144 17.12 -24.16 -5.57
N LEU A 145 16.41 -24.69 -6.58
CA LEU A 145 16.98 -25.61 -7.56
C LEU A 145 18.07 -24.93 -8.40
N ARG A 146 17.82 -23.70 -8.86
CA ARG A 146 18.80 -22.91 -9.61
C ARG A 146 20.05 -22.64 -8.78
N GLY A 147 19.88 -22.25 -7.51
CA GLY A 147 20.99 -22.06 -6.57
C GLY A 147 21.83 -23.33 -6.38
N LEU A 148 21.18 -24.48 -6.21
CA LEU A 148 21.88 -25.77 -6.11
C LEU A 148 22.66 -26.08 -7.39
N LEU A 149 22.06 -25.84 -8.56
CA LEU A 149 22.76 -26.06 -9.84
C LEU A 149 23.95 -25.12 -9.99
N THR A 150 23.83 -23.85 -9.60
CA THR A 150 24.94 -22.90 -9.60
C THR A 150 26.05 -23.31 -8.63
N VAL A 151 25.72 -23.82 -7.43
CA VAL A 151 26.73 -24.36 -6.50
C VAL A 151 27.42 -25.58 -7.10
N HIS A 152 26.68 -26.48 -7.74
CA HIS A 152 27.29 -27.62 -8.43
C HIS A 152 28.26 -27.17 -9.53
N ASP A 153 27.81 -26.30 -10.44
CA ASP A 153 28.57 -25.93 -11.62
C ASP A 153 29.75 -24.99 -11.30
N HIS A 154 29.72 -24.26 -10.18
CA HIS A 154 30.70 -23.20 -9.89
C HIS A 154 31.32 -23.18 -8.47
N ASP A 155 30.77 -23.89 -7.49
CA ASP A 155 31.25 -23.91 -6.09
C ASP A 155 31.36 -25.36 -5.59
N GLY A 156 32.24 -26.15 -6.22
CA GLY A 156 32.72 -27.42 -5.68
C GLY A 156 31.86 -28.67 -5.94
N GLY A 157 30.88 -28.62 -6.86
CA GLY A 157 30.22 -29.82 -7.38
C GLY A 157 29.41 -30.61 -6.34
N LEU A 158 29.35 -31.94 -6.53
CA LEU A 158 28.60 -32.85 -5.65
C LEU A 158 29.06 -32.81 -4.18
N GLU A 159 30.34 -32.56 -3.93
CA GLU A 159 30.88 -32.47 -2.56
C GLU A 159 30.21 -31.33 -1.80
N GLN A 160 30.09 -30.15 -2.41
CA GLN A 160 29.47 -29.00 -1.77
C GLN A 160 27.95 -29.12 -1.69
N LEU A 161 27.32 -29.80 -2.64
CA LEU A 161 25.91 -30.17 -2.53
C LEU A 161 25.65 -31.06 -1.30
N GLY A 162 26.58 -31.98 -0.98
CA GLY A 162 26.48 -32.86 0.18
C GLY A 162 26.54 -32.16 1.54
N ASN A 163 27.01 -30.90 1.58
CA ASN A 163 27.13 -30.11 2.79
C ASN A 163 25.84 -29.36 3.18
N PHE A 164 24.82 -29.36 2.32
CA PHE A 164 23.55 -28.71 2.62
C PHE A 164 22.69 -29.52 3.58
N ASP A 165 22.09 -28.83 4.55
CA ASP A 165 21.00 -29.37 5.37
C ASP A 165 19.71 -29.47 4.54
N GLN A 166 19.36 -30.69 4.15
CA GLN A 166 18.25 -30.98 3.24
C GLN A 166 16.89 -30.66 3.86
N ASP A 167 16.77 -30.65 5.19
CA ASP A 167 15.51 -30.38 5.89
C ASP A 167 15.10 -28.90 5.80
N ARG A 168 16.03 -28.03 5.39
CA ARG A 168 15.75 -26.60 5.19
C ARG A 168 15.13 -26.31 3.82
N PHE A 169 15.24 -27.23 2.87
CA PHE A 169 14.69 -27.06 1.53
C PHE A 169 13.22 -27.41 1.46
N ARG A 170 12.56 -26.94 0.41
CA ARG A 170 11.21 -27.42 0.08
C ARG A 170 11.26 -28.93 -0.16
N PRO A 171 10.25 -29.71 0.24
CA PRO A 171 10.28 -31.18 0.13
C PRO A 171 10.64 -31.69 -1.27
N ALA A 172 10.09 -31.07 -2.31
CA ALA A 172 10.38 -31.43 -3.71
C ALA A 172 11.85 -31.15 -4.09
N VAL A 173 12.47 -30.11 -3.54
CA VAL A 173 13.87 -29.77 -3.78
C VAL A 173 14.80 -30.71 -3.02
N ALA A 174 14.47 -31.01 -1.76
CA ALA A 174 15.21 -31.97 -0.95
C ALA A 174 15.22 -33.37 -1.60
N GLU A 175 14.11 -33.81 -2.21
CA GLU A 175 14.04 -35.08 -2.95
C GLU A 175 14.96 -35.09 -4.16
N VAL A 176 14.95 -34.02 -4.98
CA VAL A 176 15.87 -33.89 -6.12
C VAL A 176 17.32 -33.93 -5.64
N LEU A 177 17.66 -33.19 -4.59
CA LEU A 177 19.01 -33.17 -4.02
C LEU A 177 19.44 -34.55 -3.52
N ARG A 178 18.57 -35.30 -2.83
CA ARG A 178 18.84 -36.69 -2.41
C ARG A 178 19.11 -37.61 -3.59
N THR A 179 18.30 -37.50 -4.63
CA THR A 179 18.44 -38.31 -5.85
C THR A 179 19.78 -38.04 -6.53
N VAL A 180 20.15 -36.76 -6.66
CA VAL A 180 21.43 -36.32 -7.25
C VAL A 180 22.61 -36.83 -6.42
N LEU A 181 22.57 -36.71 -5.09
CA LEU A 181 23.66 -37.16 -4.22
C LEU A 181 23.80 -38.70 -4.20
N ALA A 182 22.68 -39.43 -4.26
CA ALA A 182 22.71 -40.89 -4.28
C ALA A 182 23.19 -41.45 -5.63
N GLY A 183 22.77 -40.84 -6.74
CA GLY A 183 23.13 -41.29 -8.09
C GLY A 183 24.42 -40.69 -8.64
N GLY A 184 24.90 -39.58 -8.07
CA GLY A 184 25.99 -38.78 -8.64
C GLY A 184 25.63 -38.12 -9.97
N ASP A 185 24.34 -38.05 -10.32
CA ASP A 185 23.84 -37.59 -11.62
C ASP A 185 23.18 -36.21 -11.52
N VAL A 186 23.90 -35.19 -11.96
CA VAL A 186 23.41 -33.81 -11.99
C VAL A 186 22.37 -33.56 -13.09
N THR A 187 22.19 -34.46 -14.07
CA THR A 187 21.19 -34.27 -15.12
C THR A 187 19.78 -34.17 -14.53
N VAL A 188 19.49 -34.94 -13.47
CA VAL A 188 18.26 -34.86 -12.68
C VAL A 188 18.04 -33.44 -12.12
N LEU A 189 19.09 -32.80 -11.61
CA LEU A 189 19.00 -31.42 -11.11
C LEU A 189 18.72 -30.43 -12.24
N ARG A 190 19.39 -30.59 -13.40
CA ARG A 190 19.20 -29.72 -14.57
C ARG A 190 17.79 -29.82 -15.13
N GLU A 191 17.25 -31.03 -15.22
CA GLU A 191 15.87 -31.27 -15.64
C GLU A 191 14.88 -30.64 -14.66
N ALA A 192 15.10 -30.81 -13.35
CA ALA A 192 14.26 -30.20 -12.32
C ALA A 192 14.29 -28.66 -12.38
N VAL A 193 15.46 -28.07 -12.63
CA VAL A 193 15.61 -26.61 -12.85
C VAL A 193 14.85 -26.17 -14.09
N ALA A 194 14.99 -26.88 -15.22
CA ALA A 194 14.30 -26.54 -16.46
C ALA A 194 12.77 -26.57 -16.31
N ILE A 195 12.23 -27.55 -15.58
CA ILE A 195 10.80 -27.64 -15.28
C ILE A 195 10.37 -26.48 -14.35
N ALA A 196 11.11 -26.23 -13.28
CA ALA A 196 10.77 -25.20 -12.30
C ALA A 196 10.91 -23.77 -12.85
N GLU A 197 11.82 -23.54 -13.80
CA GLU A 197 11.94 -22.26 -14.51
C GLU A 197 11.06 -22.18 -15.76
N GLY A 198 10.35 -23.25 -16.11
CA GLY A 198 9.41 -23.29 -17.21
C GLY A 198 8.01 -22.82 -16.81
N THR A 199 7.05 -23.14 -17.68
CA THR A 199 5.63 -22.87 -17.50
C THR A 199 5.06 -23.54 -16.25
N ASP A 200 5.43 -24.80 -15.99
CA ASP A 200 4.90 -25.57 -14.86
C ASP A 200 5.29 -24.95 -13.52
N GLY A 201 6.55 -24.54 -13.38
CA GLY A 201 7.00 -23.84 -12.18
C GLY A 201 6.37 -22.46 -12.01
N LEU A 202 6.12 -21.73 -13.11
CA LEU A 202 5.35 -20.48 -13.03
C LEU A 202 3.92 -20.73 -12.50
N ILE A 203 3.24 -21.77 -12.98
CA ILE A 203 1.90 -22.15 -12.50
C ILE A 203 1.93 -22.46 -11.00
N GLU A 204 2.90 -23.26 -10.54
CA GLU A 204 3.11 -23.57 -9.13
C GLU A 204 3.29 -22.29 -8.29
N GLU A 205 4.18 -21.40 -8.72
CA GLU A 205 4.48 -20.14 -8.04
C GLU A 205 3.26 -19.21 -7.95
N LEU A 206 2.44 -19.14 -9.01
CA LEU A 206 1.20 -18.35 -9.01
C LEU A 206 0.17 -18.87 -8.00
N TYR A 207 0.09 -20.19 -7.77
CA TYR A 207 -0.76 -20.76 -6.73
C TYR A 207 -0.22 -20.51 -5.33
N GLU A 208 1.10 -20.46 -5.16
CA GLU A 208 1.72 -20.24 -3.85
C GLU A 208 1.56 -18.81 -3.33
N GLN A 209 1.32 -17.82 -4.20
CA GLN A 209 1.19 -16.41 -3.79
C GLN A 209 0.10 -16.14 -2.76
N GLU A 210 -0.92 -16.99 -2.69
CA GLU A 210 -1.97 -16.88 -1.67
C GLU A 210 -1.44 -17.15 -0.25
N THR A 211 -0.32 -17.86 -0.13
CA THR A 211 0.30 -18.21 1.16
C THR A 211 1.36 -17.19 1.60
N ILE A 212 1.98 -16.48 0.66
CA ILE A 212 3.02 -15.47 0.94
C ILE A 212 2.35 -14.11 1.22
N ARG A 213 2.19 -13.77 2.50
CA ARG A 213 1.56 -12.50 2.90
C ARG A 213 2.39 -11.29 2.44
N ASN A 214 1.71 -10.33 1.81
CA ASN A 214 2.05 -8.90 1.71
C ASN A 214 3.05 -8.39 0.65
N VAL A 215 3.27 -9.03 -0.50
CA VAL A 215 4.16 -8.42 -1.51
C VAL A 215 3.62 -8.57 -2.95
N PRO A 216 2.77 -7.65 -3.44
CA PRO A 216 2.36 -7.59 -4.86
C PRO A 216 3.55 -7.53 -5.84
N THR A 217 4.66 -6.91 -5.42
CA THR A 217 5.90 -6.83 -6.22
C THR A 217 6.57 -8.19 -6.45
N PHE A 218 6.34 -9.18 -5.58
CA PHE A 218 6.89 -10.52 -5.72
C PHE A 218 6.37 -11.22 -6.98
N ALA A 219 5.08 -11.07 -7.24
CA ALA A 219 4.42 -11.70 -8.38
C ALA A 219 4.94 -11.15 -9.71
N LEU A 220 5.16 -9.83 -9.77
CA LEU A 220 5.70 -9.15 -10.93
C LEU A 220 7.14 -9.59 -11.20
N ASP A 221 7.94 -9.72 -10.14
CA ASP A 221 9.30 -10.23 -10.25
C ASP A 221 9.33 -11.64 -10.85
N MET A 222 8.46 -12.55 -10.38
CA MET A 222 8.42 -13.93 -10.87
C MET A 222 7.97 -14.04 -12.33
N LEU A 223 6.96 -13.26 -12.74
CA LEU A 223 6.59 -13.15 -14.16
C LEU A 223 7.71 -12.54 -15.00
N GLY A 224 8.41 -11.54 -14.46
CA GLY A 224 9.53 -10.88 -15.11
C GLY A 224 10.69 -11.82 -15.42
N LEU A 225 10.87 -12.90 -14.65
CA LEU A 225 11.89 -13.93 -14.91
C LEU A 225 11.62 -14.77 -16.15
N ARG A 226 10.40 -14.76 -16.70
CA ARG A 226 10.03 -15.57 -17.87
C ARG A 226 10.01 -14.69 -19.11
N VAL A 227 10.90 -14.99 -20.07
CA VAL A 227 10.95 -14.28 -21.35
C VAL A 227 9.68 -14.53 -22.16
N GLN A 228 9.24 -15.79 -22.17
CA GLN A 228 8.04 -16.25 -22.85
C GLN A 228 7.11 -16.87 -21.82
N VAL A 229 5.85 -16.51 -21.92
CA VAL A 229 4.78 -17.05 -21.07
C VAL A 229 3.88 -17.89 -21.98
N ASP A 230 3.70 -19.16 -21.64
CA ASP A 230 2.74 -20.02 -22.31
C ASP A 230 1.33 -19.69 -21.78
N TRP A 231 0.69 -18.72 -22.45
CA TRP A 231 -0.64 -18.24 -22.10
C TRP A 231 -1.71 -19.33 -22.21
N GLU A 232 -1.55 -20.30 -23.11
CA GLU A 232 -2.50 -21.41 -23.27
C GLU A 232 -2.44 -22.35 -22.05
N ALA A 233 -1.22 -22.70 -21.60
CA ALA A 233 -1.04 -23.48 -20.39
C ALA A 233 -1.54 -22.76 -19.14
N LEU A 234 -1.27 -21.45 -18.99
CA LEU A 234 -1.80 -20.66 -17.87
C LEU A 234 -3.34 -20.60 -17.88
N THR A 235 -3.96 -20.45 -19.05
CA THR A 235 -5.41 -20.44 -19.20
C THR A 235 -6.01 -21.79 -18.83
N ARG A 236 -5.40 -22.89 -19.28
CA ARG A 236 -5.81 -24.25 -18.90
C ARG A 236 -5.65 -24.50 -17.40
N ALA A 237 -4.53 -24.07 -16.81
CA ALA A 237 -4.30 -24.17 -15.38
C ALA A 237 -5.35 -23.38 -14.59
N HIS A 238 -5.61 -22.13 -14.98
CA HIS A 238 -6.64 -21.30 -14.36
C HIS A 238 -8.05 -21.92 -14.44
N ALA A 239 -8.38 -22.54 -15.57
CA ALA A 239 -9.65 -23.23 -15.77
C ALA A 239 -9.80 -24.48 -14.89
N ASP A 240 -8.70 -25.21 -14.67
CA ASP A 240 -8.66 -26.38 -13.78
C ASP A 240 -8.73 -25.96 -12.30
N ARG A 241 -7.90 -25.00 -11.90
CA ARG A 241 -7.88 -24.39 -10.57
C ARG A 241 -7.71 -22.88 -10.71
N PRO A 242 -8.70 -22.07 -10.29
CA PRO A 242 -8.58 -20.62 -10.41
C PRO A 242 -7.39 -20.06 -9.62
N PHE A 243 -6.65 -19.16 -10.27
CA PHE A 243 -5.62 -18.33 -9.65
C PHE A 243 -6.25 -17.27 -8.72
N GLY A 244 -5.52 -16.89 -7.67
CA GLY A 244 -5.93 -15.83 -6.77
C GLY A 244 -5.93 -14.44 -7.43
N ALA A 245 -6.64 -13.48 -6.82
CA ALA A 245 -6.80 -12.13 -7.38
C ALA A 245 -5.47 -11.39 -7.61
N ASN A 246 -4.48 -11.60 -6.73
CA ASN A 246 -3.15 -10.99 -6.89
C ASN A 246 -2.41 -11.58 -8.09
N ALA A 247 -2.47 -12.89 -8.29
CA ALA A 247 -1.88 -13.54 -9.46
C ALA A 247 -2.54 -13.04 -10.75
N LEU A 248 -3.87 -12.93 -10.80
CA LEU A 248 -4.59 -12.39 -11.97
C LEU A 248 -4.27 -10.90 -12.23
N ALA A 249 -4.19 -10.07 -11.19
CA ALA A 249 -3.78 -8.68 -11.33
C ALA A 249 -2.35 -8.55 -11.88
N THR A 250 -1.46 -9.45 -11.46
CA THR A 250 -0.08 -9.50 -11.91
C THR A 250 0.00 -9.94 -13.37
N LEU A 251 -0.70 -11.00 -13.75
CA LEU A 251 -0.77 -11.47 -15.15
C LEU A 251 -1.28 -10.35 -16.07
N ARG A 252 -2.34 -9.64 -15.65
CA ARG A 252 -2.92 -8.50 -16.38
C ARG A 252 -1.95 -7.35 -16.63
N SER A 253 -0.92 -7.18 -15.80
CA SER A 253 0.08 -6.11 -16.01
C SER A 253 0.89 -6.30 -17.31
N ARG A 254 0.91 -7.53 -17.85
CA ARG A 254 1.52 -7.81 -19.14
C ARG A 254 0.57 -7.45 -20.28
N HIS A 255 1.10 -6.73 -21.27
CA HIS A 255 0.33 -6.29 -22.43
C HIS A 255 -0.18 -7.44 -23.30
N ASP A 256 0.45 -8.61 -23.23
CA ASP A 256 0.10 -9.83 -23.97
C ASP A 256 -0.83 -10.77 -23.19
N CYS A 257 -1.35 -10.37 -22.02
CA CYS A 257 -2.20 -11.22 -21.19
C CYS A 257 -3.61 -11.43 -21.78
N PRO A 258 -4.05 -12.69 -21.99
CA PRO A 258 -5.37 -13.00 -22.55
C PRO A 258 -6.50 -12.60 -21.60
N ALA A 259 -7.66 -12.25 -22.18
CA ALA A 259 -8.82 -11.71 -21.44
C ALA A 259 -9.39 -12.70 -20.41
N GLU A 260 -9.24 -13.99 -20.65
CA GLU A 260 -9.67 -15.10 -19.78
C GLU A 260 -8.94 -15.10 -18.42
N LEU A 261 -7.76 -14.50 -18.36
CA LEU A 261 -6.95 -14.35 -17.14
C LEU A 261 -7.12 -12.97 -16.51
N HIS A 262 -8.03 -12.13 -17.03
CA HIS A 262 -8.34 -10.86 -16.37
C HIS A 262 -9.19 -11.15 -15.14
N PRO A 263 -8.91 -10.51 -13.99
CA PRO A 263 -9.73 -10.70 -12.80
C PRO A 263 -11.19 -10.35 -13.16
N PRO A 264 -12.16 -11.24 -12.85
CA PRO A 264 -13.55 -10.97 -13.17
C PRO A 264 -13.94 -9.64 -12.54
N LEU A 265 -14.46 -8.72 -13.35
CA LEU A 265 -15.18 -7.55 -12.83
C LEU A 265 -16.15 -8.08 -11.78
N HIS A 266 -16.06 -7.54 -10.56
CA HIS A 266 -16.81 -8.04 -9.40
C HIS A 266 -18.22 -8.48 -9.86
N PRO A 267 -18.62 -9.76 -9.77
CA PRO A 267 -19.73 -10.32 -10.54
C PRO A 267 -21.05 -9.54 -10.41
N LEU A 268 -21.24 -8.88 -9.26
CA LEU A 268 -22.34 -7.97 -8.97
C LEU A 268 -22.33 -6.72 -9.86
N LYS A 269 -21.18 -6.10 -10.12
CA LYS A 269 -21.06 -4.92 -10.98
C LYS A 269 -21.29 -5.24 -12.46
N ALA A 270 -20.87 -6.41 -12.93
CA ALA A 270 -21.06 -6.83 -14.32
C ALA A 270 -22.52 -7.25 -14.62
N ALA A 271 -23.23 -7.84 -13.65
CA ALA A 271 -24.65 -8.15 -13.80
C ALA A 271 -25.55 -6.92 -13.60
N ALA A 272 -25.16 -5.98 -12.74
CA ALA A 272 -25.90 -4.73 -12.51
C ALA A 272 -25.69 -3.67 -13.61
N SER A 273 -24.76 -3.88 -14.54
CA SER A 273 -24.52 -2.95 -15.65
C SER A 273 -25.47 -3.12 -16.83
N ASP A 274 -26.34 -4.13 -16.82
CA ASP A 274 -27.43 -4.23 -17.80
C ASP A 274 -28.55 -3.22 -17.42
N PRO A 275 -28.74 -2.15 -18.22
CA PRO A 275 -29.72 -1.10 -17.91
C PRO A 275 -31.17 -1.60 -17.99
N ASP A 276 -31.43 -2.71 -18.69
CA ASP A 276 -32.78 -3.24 -18.90
C ASP A 276 -33.21 -4.23 -17.81
N LEU A 277 -32.26 -4.73 -17.01
CA LEU A 277 -32.52 -5.74 -15.97
C LEU A 277 -33.59 -5.31 -14.94
N PRO A 278 -33.61 -4.06 -14.42
CA PRO A 278 -34.66 -3.63 -13.49
C PRO A 278 -36.07 -3.69 -14.11
N ALA A 279 -36.21 -3.34 -15.40
CA ALA A 279 -37.50 -3.40 -16.10
C ALA A 279 -37.96 -4.84 -16.30
N LEU A 280 -37.04 -5.75 -16.63
CA LEU A 280 -37.31 -7.18 -16.75
C LEU A 280 -37.70 -7.81 -15.40
N VAL A 281 -36.98 -7.47 -14.33
CA VAL A 281 -37.29 -7.94 -12.96
C VAL A 281 -38.67 -7.47 -12.53
N ALA A 282 -39.01 -6.19 -12.76
CA ALA A 282 -40.34 -5.65 -12.44
C ALA A 282 -41.45 -6.35 -13.22
N LYS A 283 -41.25 -6.57 -14.53
CA LYS A 283 -42.23 -7.21 -15.43
C LYS A 283 -42.44 -8.70 -15.11
N HIS A 284 -41.36 -9.45 -14.93
CA HIS A 284 -41.42 -10.92 -14.87
C HIS A 284 -41.40 -11.48 -13.45
N LEU A 285 -40.84 -10.78 -12.46
CA LEU A 285 -40.85 -11.24 -11.07
C LEU A 285 -41.84 -10.42 -10.23
N GLY A 286 -41.67 -9.09 -10.23
CA GLY A 286 -42.45 -8.18 -9.38
C GLY A 286 -42.37 -8.58 -7.90
N ASP A 287 -43.46 -8.47 -7.15
CA ASP A 287 -43.55 -8.90 -5.73
C ASP A 287 -43.99 -10.36 -5.55
N ARG A 288 -44.01 -11.17 -6.63
CA ARG A 288 -44.52 -12.54 -6.62
C ARG A 288 -43.49 -13.52 -6.06
N VAL A 289 -43.59 -13.85 -4.78
CA VAL A 289 -42.66 -14.77 -4.06
C VAL A 289 -42.38 -16.08 -4.81
N GLU A 290 -43.41 -16.69 -5.42
CA GLU A 290 -43.22 -17.95 -6.14
C GLU A 290 -42.40 -17.78 -7.44
N ALA A 291 -42.49 -16.63 -8.11
CA ALA A 291 -41.64 -16.34 -9.27
C ALA A 291 -40.16 -16.20 -8.85
N TRP A 292 -39.89 -15.55 -7.72
CA TRP A 292 -38.53 -15.46 -7.16
C TRP A 292 -37.97 -16.82 -6.75
N ARG A 293 -38.79 -17.71 -6.18
CA ARG A 293 -38.38 -19.09 -5.87
C ARG A 293 -38.07 -19.89 -7.13
N ALA A 294 -38.91 -19.78 -8.16
CA ALA A 294 -38.69 -20.41 -9.45
C ALA A 294 -37.37 -19.91 -10.08
N ALA A 295 -37.13 -18.60 -10.05
CA ALA A 295 -35.89 -17.99 -10.51
C ALA A 295 -34.67 -18.60 -9.84
N ARG A 296 -34.68 -18.64 -8.49
CA ARG A 296 -33.56 -19.21 -7.72
C ARG A 296 -33.32 -20.69 -8.01
N ALA A 297 -34.39 -21.48 -8.18
CA ALA A 297 -34.26 -22.90 -8.53
C ALA A 297 -33.54 -23.07 -9.87
N ARG A 298 -33.92 -22.29 -10.89
CA ARG A 298 -33.36 -22.38 -12.24
C ARG A 298 -31.93 -21.84 -12.35
N LEU A 299 -31.58 -20.80 -11.58
CA LEU A 299 -30.25 -20.19 -11.60
C LEU A 299 -29.08 -21.16 -11.37
N THR A 300 -29.33 -22.27 -10.65
CA THR A 300 -28.30 -23.30 -10.41
C THR A 300 -27.87 -24.05 -11.67
N ARG A 301 -28.73 -24.13 -12.69
CA ARG A 301 -28.49 -24.85 -13.95
C ARG A 301 -28.37 -23.92 -15.15
N PHE A 302 -28.76 -22.66 -14.99
CA PHE A 302 -28.85 -21.70 -16.07
C PHE A 302 -27.47 -21.10 -16.43
N LYS A 303 -27.07 -21.29 -17.69
CA LYS A 303 -25.76 -20.88 -18.22
C LYS A 303 -25.78 -19.55 -18.99
N GLY A 304 -26.94 -19.02 -19.36
CA GLY A 304 -27.08 -17.79 -20.14
C GLY A 304 -27.06 -16.50 -19.31
N GLU A 305 -27.51 -15.41 -19.94
CA GLU A 305 -27.67 -14.09 -19.33
C GLU A 305 -28.96 -13.97 -18.52
N LEU A 306 -28.93 -13.17 -17.45
CA LEU A 306 -30.09 -13.02 -16.56
C LEU A 306 -31.33 -12.52 -17.30
N ALA A 307 -31.15 -11.69 -18.33
CA ALA A 307 -32.23 -11.17 -19.16
C ALA A 307 -33.03 -12.28 -19.87
N ASP A 308 -32.37 -13.34 -20.35
CA ASP A 308 -33.02 -14.46 -21.06
C ASP A 308 -33.83 -15.36 -20.13
N LEU A 309 -33.40 -15.50 -18.86
CA LEU A 309 -34.06 -16.35 -17.87
C LEU A 309 -35.43 -15.79 -17.43
N LEU A 310 -35.57 -14.46 -17.38
CA LEU A 310 -36.74 -13.79 -16.81
C LEU A 310 -38.04 -14.02 -17.59
N PRO A 311 -38.06 -13.94 -18.95
CA PRO A 311 -39.21 -14.31 -19.76
C PRO A 311 -39.71 -15.74 -19.49
N GLU A 312 -38.81 -16.72 -19.45
CA GLU A 312 -39.15 -18.14 -19.22
C GLU A 312 -39.80 -18.39 -17.85
N ILE A 313 -39.47 -17.57 -16.84
CA ILE A 313 -40.08 -17.66 -15.51
C ILE A 313 -41.47 -17.02 -15.51
N GLY A 314 -41.62 -15.90 -16.23
CA GLY A 314 -42.88 -15.16 -16.31
C GLY A 314 -44.01 -15.97 -16.95
N GLU A 315 -43.71 -16.81 -17.93
CA GLU A 315 -44.67 -17.64 -18.67
C GLU A 315 -45.09 -18.91 -17.91
N GLU A 316 -44.17 -19.52 -17.15
CA GLU A 316 -44.44 -20.79 -16.44
C GLU A 316 -44.94 -20.61 -15.00
N ALA A 317 -44.84 -19.41 -14.41
CA ALA A 317 -45.28 -19.19 -13.04
C ALA A 317 -46.80 -19.46 -12.90
N PRO A 318 -47.22 -20.42 -12.04
CA PRO A 318 -48.63 -20.80 -11.96
C PRO A 318 -49.50 -19.59 -11.60
N ALA A 319 -50.55 -19.37 -12.40
CA ALA A 319 -51.53 -18.33 -12.16
C ALA A 319 -52.07 -18.40 -10.72
N LYS A 320 -52.24 -17.24 -10.08
CA LYS A 320 -52.76 -17.05 -8.70
C LYS A 320 -53.84 -18.10 -8.38
N GLY A 321 -53.53 -19.10 -7.55
CA GLY A 321 -54.55 -20.07 -7.10
C GLY A 321 -54.07 -21.42 -6.58
N ARG A 322 -52.89 -21.92 -6.99
CA ARG A 322 -52.31 -23.17 -6.44
C ARG A 322 -51.19 -22.87 -5.44
N ALA A 323 -51.54 -22.25 -4.32
CA ALA A 323 -50.63 -22.15 -3.17
C ALA A 323 -50.55 -23.51 -2.46
N GLY A 324 -49.89 -24.49 -3.10
CA GLY A 324 -49.45 -25.69 -2.41
C GLY A 324 -48.43 -25.32 -1.33
N LYS A 325 -48.56 -25.93 -0.15
CA LYS A 325 -47.63 -25.97 0.99
C LYS A 325 -46.35 -25.13 0.80
N THR A 326 -46.15 -24.10 1.64
CA THR A 326 -44.96 -23.23 1.68
C THR A 326 -43.67 -23.99 1.40
N ALA A 327 -43.25 -24.01 0.13
CA ALA A 327 -42.02 -24.66 -0.26
C ALA A 327 -40.85 -23.87 0.34
N ALA A 328 -39.89 -24.59 0.92
CA ALA A 328 -38.64 -23.99 1.39
C ALA A 328 -37.89 -23.36 0.20
N TRP A 329 -37.10 -22.31 0.45
CA TRP A 329 -36.28 -21.71 -0.60
C TRP A 329 -35.25 -22.70 -1.15
N PRO A 330 -35.04 -22.78 -2.47
CA PRO A 330 -33.97 -23.59 -3.04
C PRO A 330 -32.61 -23.19 -2.47
N GLY A 331 -31.92 -24.12 -1.81
CA GLY A 331 -30.65 -23.82 -1.14
C GLY A 331 -30.81 -22.80 0.00
N ALA A 332 -31.90 -22.88 0.76
CA ALA A 332 -32.06 -22.13 2.01
C ALA A 332 -30.89 -22.42 2.95
N GLY A 333 -30.44 -21.40 3.67
CA GLY A 333 -29.42 -21.55 4.69
C GLY A 333 -29.66 -20.61 5.86
N ASP A 334 -28.96 -20.88 6.96
CA ASP A 334 -29.01 -20.05 8.15
C ASP A 334 -28.24 -18.73 7.95
N LEU A 335 -28.47 -17.79 8.87
CA LEU A 335 -27.65 -16.58 8.95
C LEU A 335 -26.18 -16.99 9.10
N PRO A 336 -25.25 -16.38 8.33
CA PRO A 336 -23.83 -16.59 8.54
C PRO A 336 -23.47 -16.30 10.00
N ALA A 337 -22.44 -17.00 10.49
CA ALA A 337 -21.79 -16.63 11.74
C ALA A 337 -21.41 -15.14 11.71
N TRP A 338 -21.48 -14.49 12.86
CA TRP A 338 -21.36 -13.03 12.97
C TRP A 338 -19.99 -12.48 12.55
N ASP A 339 -18.97 -13.32 12.54
CA ASP A 339 -17.59 -13.06 12.11
C ASP A 339 -17.33 -13.44 10.63
N ALA A 340 -18.14 -14.30 10.05
CA ALA A 340 -18.04 -14.68 8.64
C ALA A 340 -18.61 -13.58 7.73
N VAL A 341 -17.88 -13.25 6.66
CA VAL A 341 -18.47 -12.55 5.52
C VAL A 341 -19.03 -13.63 4.60
N ALA A 342 -20.32 -13.55 4.29
CA ALA A 342 -20.89 -14.39 3.25
C ALA A 342 -20.20 -14.07 1.93
N SER A 343 -19.26 -14.92 1.49
CA SER A 343 -18.85 -14.94 0.09
C SER A 343 -20.05 -15.37 -0.74
N VAL A 344 -20.38 -14.58 -1.76
CA VAL A 344 -21.50 -14.82 -2.66
C VAL A 344 -20.92 -15.11 -4.03
N SER A 345 -21.14 -16.32 -4.54
CA SER A 345 -20.64 -16.76 -5.84
C SER A 345 -21.70 -17.54 -6.62
N GLY A 346 -21.45 -17.75 -7.92
CA GLY A 346 -22.28 -18.56 -8.81
C GLY A 346 -23.76 -18.14 -8.81
N ALA A 347 -24.65 -19.11 -8.62
CA ALA A 347 -26.11 -18.90 -8.64
C ALA A 347 -26.59 -17.91 -7.56
N ARG A 348 -25.92 -17.82 -6.40
CA ARG A 348 -26.31 -16.88 -5.35
C ARG A 348 -25.95 -15.44 -5.71
N ALA A 349 -24.82 -15.23 -6.38
CA ALA A 349 -24.42 -13.90 -6.86
C ALA A 349 -25.39 -13.40 -7.94
N LYS A 350 -25.75 -14.29 -8.88
CA LYS A 350 -26.78 -14.01 -9.89
C LYS A 350 -28.14 -13.68 -9.24
N PHE A 351 -28.55 -14.44 -8.22
CA PHE A 351 -29.81 -14.19 -7.51
C PHE A 351 -29.80 -12.85 -6.75
N LEU A 352 -28.67 -12.51 -6.12
CA LEU A 352 -28.49 -11.23 -5.45
C LEU A 352 -28.55 -10.07 -6.46
N ALA A 353 -27.95 -10.20 -7.64
CA ALA A 353 -28.06 -9.19 -8.70
C ALA A 353 -29.52 -8.96 -9.14
N LEU A 354 -30.33 -10.03 -9.24
CA LEU A 354 -31.77 -9.89 -9.50
C LEU A 354 -32.49 -9.13 -8.36
N LEU A 355 -32.17 -9.44 -7.10
CA LEU A 355 -32.73 -8.74 -5.95
C LEU A 355 -32.35 -7.25 -5.91
N ASP A 356 -31.09 -6.93 -6.21
CA ASP A 356 -30.60 -5.54 -6.29
C ASP A 356 -31.27 -4.76 -7.43
N ALA A 357 -31.58 -5.42 -8.55
CA ALA A 357 -32.33 -4.81 -9.66
C ALA A 357 -33.82 -4.60 -9.35
N ALA A 358 -34.37 -5.27 -8.34
CA ALA A 358 -35.76 -5.03 -7.91
C ALA A 358 -35.89 -3.70 -7.16
N SER A 359 -37.06 -3.06 -7.27
CA SER A 359 -37.35 -1.85 -6.49
C SER A 359 -37.27 -2.13 -4.98
N VAL A 360 -36.89 -1.12 -4.19
CA VAL A 360 -36.83 -1.23 -2.73
C VAL A 360 -38.16 -1.69 -2.14
N GLU A 361 -39.28 -1.18 -2.64
CA GLU A 361 -40.63 -1.62 -2.24
C GLU A 361 -40.83 -3.13 -2.44
N THR A 362 -40.36 -3.66 -3.57
CA THR A 362 -40.41 -5.09 -3.88
C THR A 362 -39.51 -5.89 -2.93
N GLN A 363 -38.27 -5.45 -2.71
CA GLN A 363 -37.34 -6.09 -1.78
C GLN A 363 -37.97 -6.17 -0.37
N LEU A 364 -38.53 -5.07 0.15
CA LEU A 364 -39.16 -5.03 1.47
C LEU A 364 -40.34 -6.00 1.58
N LYS A 365 -41.17 -6.12 0.53
CA LYS A 365 -42.27 -7.12 0.48
C LYS A 365 -41.74 -8.56 0.50
N LEU A 366 -40.58 -8.81 -0.11
CA LEU A 366 -39.94 -10.12 -0.18
C LEU A 366 -39.20 -10.50 1.11
N LEU A 367 -38.61 -9.55 1.86
CA LEU A 367 -37.79 -9.81 3.05
C LEU A 367 -38.43 -10.75 4.09
N ARG A 368 -39.76 -10.69 4.25
CA ARG A 368 -40.51 -11.59 5.14
C ARG A 368 -40.58 -13.03 4.66
N HIS A 369 -40.40 -13.25 3.36
CA HIS A 369 -40.45 -14.55 2.73
C HIS A 369 -39.07 -15.16 2.56
N LEU A 370 -38.01 -14.37 2.36
CA LEU A 370 -36.63 -14.85 2.15
C LEU A 370 -36.10 -15.68 3.33
N ASP A 371 -35.22 -16.64 3.02
CA ASP A 371 -34.43 -17.37 4.02
C ASP A 371 -33.30 -16.51 4.58
N ASP A 372 -32.82 -16.93 5.75
CA ASP A 372 -31.86 -16.18 6.56
C ASP A 372 -30.56 -15.88 5.82
N ARG A 373 -29.99 -16.87 5.11
CA ARG A 373 -28.77 -16.65 4.32
C ARG A 373 -28.96 -15.59 3.24
N THR A 374 -30.10 -15.59 2.55
CA THR A 374 -30.38 -14.61 1.50
C THR A 374 -30.58 -13.21 2.06
N VAL A 375 -31.23 -13.09 3.23
CA VAL A 375 -31.35 -11.81 3.92
C VAL A 375 -29.96 -11.26 4.30
N ALA A 376 -29.06 -12.11 4.80
CA ALA A 376 -27.69 -11.72 5.11
C ALA A 376 -26.89 -11.29 3.87
N GLU A 377 -27.07 -11.98 2.73
CA GLU A 377 -26.40 -11.62 1.48
C GLU A 377 -26.93 -10.31 0.91
N LEU A 378 -28.25 -10.10 0.91
CA LEU A 378 -28.87 -8.86 0.46
C LEU A 378 -28.40 -7.68 1.30
N PHE A 379 -28.55 -7.75 2.62
CA PHE A 379 -28.13 -6.66 3.50
C PHE A 379 -26.61 -6.47 3.53
N GLY A 380 -25.84 -7.57 3.47
CA GLY A 380 -24.39 -7.54 3.56
C GLY A 380 -23.68 -7.07 2.28
N GLN A 381 -24.16 -7.46 1.10
CA GLN A 381 -23.48 -7.28 -0.18
C GLN A 381 -24.30 -6.52 -1.23
N GLY A 382 -25.62 -6.38 -1.05
CA GLY A 382 -26.48 -5.67 -2.00
C GLY A 382 -26.34 -4.15 -1.95
N THR A 383 -27.06 -3.45 -2.81
CA THR A 383 -27.07 -1.98 -2.87
C THR A 383 -27.75 -1.39 -1.64
N TRP A 384 -27.14 -0.39 -0.99
CA TRP A 384 -27.69 0.18 0.26
C TRP A 384 -28.97 0.99 0.02
N HIS A 385 -29.94 0.83 0.90
CA HIS A 385 -31.15 1.65 0.97
C HIS A 385 -31.52 1.96 2.42
N ASP A 386 -31.80 3.23 2.74
CA ASP A 386 -32.14 3.66 4.11
C ASP A 386 -33.42 2.99 4.64
N ASP A 387 -34.37 2.68 3.75
CA ASP A 387 -35.60 1.96 4.10
C ASP A 387 -35.34 0.58 4.73
N TRP A 388 -34.20 -0.04 4.45
CA TRP A 388 -33.83 -1.32 5.05
C TRP A 388 -33.55 -1.19 6.55
N LEU A 389 -32.88 -0.11 6.97
CA LEU A 389 -32.64 0.19 8.38
C LEU A 389 -33.97 0.41 9.10
N ASP A 390 -34.82 1.25 8.50
CA ASP A 390 -36.14 1.57 8.99
C ASP A 390 -37.02 0.31 9.17
N PHE A 391 -37.02 -0.56 8.17
CA PHE A 391 -37.67 -1.86 8.22
C PHE A 391 -37.09 -2.75 9.32
N ALA A 392 -35.77 -2.93 9.38
CA ALA A 392 -35.11 -3.80 10.37
C ALA A 392 -35.37 -3.32 11.81
N MET A 393 -35.49 -2.00 12.01
CA MET A 393 -35.78 -1.40 13.30
C MET A 393 -37.24 -1.57 13.72
N LYS A 394 -38.19 -1.52 12.78
CA LYS A 394 -39.62 -1.77 13.04
C LYS A 394 -39.97 -3.26 13.12
N ALA A 395 -39.17 -4.12 12.49
CA ALA A 395 -39.43 -5.55 12.43
C ALA A 395 -39.31 -6.24 13.81
N ARG A 396 -40.26 -7.15 14.08
CA ARG A 396 -40.27 -7.99 15.30
C ARG A 396 -39.10 -8.99 15.33
N LEU A 397 -38.72 -9.54 14.17
CA LEU A 397 -37.68 -10.57 14.07
C LEU A 397 -36.28 -9.94 14.13
N LYS A 398 -35.42 -10.43 15.03
CA LYS A 398 -34.05 -9.92 15.20
C LYS A 398 -33.13 -10.18 14.00
N ARG A 399 -33.44 -11.18 13.16
CA ARG A 399 -32.62 -11.59 12.01
C ARG A 399 -32.26 -10.45 11.07
N TYR A 400 -33.17 -9.50 10.86
CA TYR A 400 -32.95 -8.36 9.98
C TYR A 400 -31.89 -7.42 10.53
N ARG A 401 -31.93 -7.14 11.84
CA ARG A 401 -30.90 -6.35 12.51
C ARG A 401 -29.55 -7.05 12.51
N PHE A 402 -29.53 -8.37 12.70
CA PHE A 402 -28.28 -9.15 12.63
C PHE A 402 -27.67 -9.17 11.22
N ALA A 403 -28.49 -9.37 10.19
CA ALA A 403 -28.05 -9.30 8.81
C ALA A 403 -27.54 -7.90 8.44
N LEU A 404 -28.24 -6.84 8.90
CA LEU A 404 -27.85 -5.46 8.62
C LEU A 404 -26.52 -5.12 9.30
N ALA A 405 -26.34 -5.53 10.56
CA ALA A 405 -25.10 -5.34 11.30
C ALA A 405 -23.89 -6.06 10.69
N GLN A 406 -24.08 -6.97 9.74
CA GLN A 406 -22.98 -7.63 9.00
C GLN A 406 -22.46 -6.78 7.83
N ARG A 407 -23.19 -5.75 7.39
CA ARG A 407 -22.85 -4.93 6.23
C ARG A 407 -21.57 -4.11 6.48
N PRO A 408 -20.53 -4.23 5.63
CA PRO A 408 -19.29 -3.46 5.79
C PRO A 408 -19.44 -1.96 5.55
N SER A 409 -20.43 -1.56 4.74
CA SER A 409 -20.67 -0.19 4.28
C SER A 409 -21.78 0.54 5.04
N LEU A 410 -22.06 0.16 6.30
CA LEU A 410 -22.98 0.93 7.13
C LEU A 410 -22.43 2.34 7.38
N THR A 411 -23.31 3.33 7.30
CA THR A 411 -23.00 4.70 7.70
C THR A 411 -22.87 4.78 9.22
N ALA A 412 -22.16 5.80 9.73
CA ALA A 412 -22.03 6.03 11.16
C ALA A 412 -23.40 6.18 11.85
N GLU A 413 -24.36 6.85 11.21
CA GLU A 413 -25.73 7.04 11.71
C GLU A 413 -26.51 5.72 11.80
N ALA A 414 -26.34 4.83 10.82
CA ALA A 414 -26.96 3.50 10.85
C ALA A 414 -26.37 2.64 11.97
N ILE A 415 -25.04 2.72 12.18
CA ILE A 415 -24.36 2.07 13.31
C ILE A 415 -24.91 2.59 14.64
N GLU A 416 -25.01 3.91 14.83
CA GLU A 416 -25.61 4.52 16.03
C GLU A 416 -27.04 4.03 16.30
N THR A 417 -27.86 4.02 15.24
CA THR A 417 -29.26 3.57 15.31
C THR A 417 -29.36 2.11 15.76
N LEU A 418 -28.48 1.23 15.26
CA LEU A 418 -28.41 -0.17 15.66
C LEU A 418 -27.87 -0.33 17.10
N MET A 419 -26.86 0.45 17.48
CA MET A 419 -26.29 0.48 18.84
C MET A 419 -27.31 0.90 19.89
N GLY A 420 -28.21 1.82 19.56
CA GLY A 420 -29.28 2.28 20.46
C GLY A 420 -30.26 1.20 20.92
N ARG A 421 -30.21 -0.01 20.32
CA ARG A 421 -30.96 -1.19 20.79
C ARG A 421 -30.35 -1.89 22.00
N ASP A 422 -29.08 -1.61 22.30
CA ASP A 422 -28.30 -2.24 23.37
C ASP A 422 -28.41 -3.78 23.39
N ASP A 423 -28.44 -4.40 22.20
CA ASP A 423 -28.42 -5.85 22.04
C ASP A 423 -26.96 -6.30 21.89
N PRO A 424 -26.39 -7.08 22.84
CA PRO A 424 -24.99 -7.44 22.79
C PRO A 424 -24.57 -8.21 21.53
N ALA A 425 -25.49 -8.98 20.93
CA ALA A 425 -25.19 -9.73 19.71
C ALA A 425 -25.20 -8.84 18.45
N ILE A 426 -25.92 -7.71 18.47
CA ILE A 426 -25.80 -6.66 17.44
C ILE A 426 -24.48 -5.92 17.63
N ASN A 427 -24.20 -5.47 18.86
CA ASN A 427 -22.98 -4.74 19.21
C ASN A 427 -21.71 -5.52 18.85
N ALA A 428 -21.71 -6.84 19.10
CA ALA A 428 -20.66 -7.77 18.67
C ALA A 428 -20.38 -7.70 17.15
N ARG A 429 -21.43 -7.72 16.33
CA ARG A 429 -21.33 -7.67 14.85
C ARG A 429 -20.80 -6.32 14.39
N LEU A 430 -21.31 -5.24 14.96
CA LEU A 430 -20.89 -3.87 14.63
C LEU A 430 -19.41 -3.67 14.97
N PHE A 431 -18.93 -4.19 16.10
CA PHE A 431 -17.53 -4.07 16.50
C PHE A 431 -16.56 -4.77 15.54
N LEU A 432 -16.93 -5.92 14.97
CA LEU A 432 -16.09 -6.65 14.03
C LEU A 432 -15.92 -5.98 12.67
N ARG A 433 -16.69 -4.93 12.38
CA ARG A 433 -16.67 -4.26 11.08
C ARG A 433 -15.90 -2.94 11.14
N THR A 434 -15.27 -2.61 10.01
CA THR A 434 -14.24 -1.57 9.92
C THR A 434 -14.79 -0.15 9.94
N ALA A 435 -16.07 0.05 9.61
CA ALA A 435 -16.69 1.36 9.45
C ALA A 435 -17.09 2.06 10.76
N ALA A 436 -17.09 1.35 11.90
CA ALA A 436 -17.41 1.99 13.18
C ALA A 436 -16.37 3.06 13.53
N THR A 437 -16.84 4.24 13.94
CA THR A 437 -16.00 5.36 14.37
C THR A 437 -15.28 5.05 15.67
N GLY A 438 -14.22 5.78 16.01
CA GLY A 438 -13.52 5.64 17.29
C GLY A 438 -14.45 5.70 18.50
N THR A 439 -15.36 6.68 18.54
CA THR A 439 -16.35 6.85 19.62
C THR A 439 -17.36 5.69 19.67
N GLN A 440 -17.79 5.17 18.53
CA GLN A 440 -18.67 4.01 18.47
C GLN A 440 -17.99 2.76 19.03
N ARG A 441 -16.75 2.50 18.59
CA ARG A 441 -15.94 1.38 19.08
C ARG A 441 -15.68 1.47 20.57
N GLU A 442 -15.40 2.67 21.08
CA GLU A 442 -15.27 2.93 22.50
C GLU A 442 -16.53 2.51 23.26
N ARG A 443 -17.72 2.98 22.86
CA ARG A 443 -18.98 2.61 23.52
C ARG A 443 -19.25 1.10 23.45
N LEU A 444 -18.95 0.47 22.32
CA LEU A 444 -19.10 -0.97 22.12
C LEU A 444 -18.19 -1.77 23.08
N LEU A 445 -16.96 -1.30 23.33
CA LEU A 445 -15.97 -1.97 24.16
C LEU A 445 -16.01 -1.59 25.64
N SER A 446 -16.48 -0.39 25.97
CA SER A 446 -16.61 0.08 27.34
C SER A 446 -17.89 -0.43 28.00
N GLY A 447 -18.88 -0.86 27.20
CA GLY A 447 -20.13 -1.45 27.67
C GLY A 447 -20.00 -2.87 28.22
N ARG A 448 -21.14 -3.51 28.47
CA ARG A 448 -21.23 -4.92 28.89
C ARG A 448 -20.93 -5.83 27.70
N LEU A 449 -19.71 -6.35 27.64
CA LEU A 449 -19.33 -7.38 26.69
C LEU A 449 -19.87 -8.74 27.16
N THR A 450 -20.54 -9.47 26.28
CA THR A 450 -20.95 -10.85 26.57
C THR A 450 -19.75 -11.79 26.58
N LYS A 451 -19.85 -12.87 27.34
CA LYS A 451 -18.79 -13.89 27.41
C LYS A 451 -18.47 -14.46 26.02
N GLU A 452 -19.50 -14.74 25.23
CA GLU A 452 -19.35 -15.29 23.87
C GLU A 452 -18.61 -14.32 22.93
N LEU A 453 -18.83 -13.01 23.10
CA LEU A 453 -18.11 -11.98 22.34
C LEU A 453 -16.64 -11.93 22.76
N VAL A 454 -16.37 -11.91 24.07
CA VAL A 454 -15.00 -11.90 24.60
C VAL A 454 -14.23 -13.11 24.09
N GLU A 455 -14.76 -14.33 24.24
CA GLU A 455 -14.12 -15.57 23.81
C GLU A 455 -13.74 -15.54 22.32
N ARG A 456 -14.60 -14.99 21.46
CA ARG A 456 -14.29 -14.87 20.03
C ARG A 456 -13.31 -13.76 19.71
N LEU A 457 -13.37 -12.63 20.41
CA LEU A 457 -12.38 -11.57 20.21
C LEU A 457 -10.98 -12.03 20.66
N LEU A 458 -10.88 -12.94 21.63
CA LEU A 458 -9.63 -13.59 22.03
C LEU A 458 -9.06 -14.53 20.95
N GLU A 459 -9.90 -15.14 20.12
CA GLU A 459 -9.45 -15.99 18.99
C GLU A 459 -8.90 -15.17 17.81
N ARG A 460 -9.20 -13.88 17.74
CA ARG A 460 -8.78 -13.02 16.63
C ARG A 460 -7.31 -12.65 16.70
N THR A 461 -6.67 -12.57 15.54
CA THR A 461 -5.26 -12.16 15.40
C THR A 461 -5.08 -10.75 14.83
N GLY A 462 -6.17 -10.04 14.51
CA GLY A 462 -6.10 -8.68 13.94
C GLY A 462 -7.45 -7.97 13.80
N GLY A 463 -7.41 -6.76 13.24
CA GLY A 463 -8.57 -5.87 13.08
C GLY A 463 -8.87 -4.98 14.29
N PHE A 464 -7.99 -4.98 15.30
CA PHE A 464 -8.05 -4.06 16.42
C PHE A 464 -7.37 -2.73 16.08
N ARG A 465 -7.85 -1.65 16.67
CA ARG A 465 -7.23 -0.32 16.69
C ARG A 465 -6.54 -0.11 18.03
N ALA A 466 -5.53 0.74 18.08
CA ALA A 466 -4.82 1.07 19.33
C ALA A 466 -5.78 1.57 20.43
N ARG A 467 -6.80 2.37 20.08
CA ARG A 467 -7.82 2.86 21.02
C ARG A 467 -8.68 1.75 21.61
N ASP A 468 -8.84 0.62 20.92
CA ASP A 468 -9.67 -0.49 21.42
C ASP A 468 -9.13 -1.02 22.76
N ALA A 469 -7.80 -1.11 22.92
CA ALA A 469 -7.20 -1.49 24.20
C ALA A 469 -7.50 -0.47 25.30
N VAL A 470 -7.50 0.83 24.96
CA VAL A 470 -7.77 1.93 25.90
C VAL A 470 -9.19 1.84 26.45
N SER A 471 -10.16 1.60 25.57
CA SER A 471 -11.59 1.61 25.92
C SER A 471 -12.17 0.26 26.35
N CYS A 472 -11.43 -0.85 26.19
CA CYS A 472 -11.90 -2.20 26.55
C CYS A 472 -12.16 -2.37 28.06
N SER A 473 -13.40 -2.70 28.41
CA SER A 473 -13.83 -2.93 29.79
C SER A 473 -13.34 -4.28 30.36
N ASN A 474 -13.14 -5.28 29.51
CA ASN A 474 -12.68 -6.61 29.89
C ASN A 474 -11.14 -6.70 29.90
N THR A 475 -10.54 -7.03 31.04
CA THR A 475 -9.08 -7.05 31.23
C THR A 475 -8.37 -8.12 30.41
N GLU A 476 -8.97 -9.31 30.26
CA GLU A 476 -8.38 -10.40 29.47
C GLU A 476 -8.31 -10.01 27.98
N LEU A 477 -9.42 -9.50 27.45
CA LEU A 477 -9.48 -8.99 26.09
C LEU A 477 -8.56 -7.78 25.90
N GLN A 478 -8.50 -6.85 26.86
CA GLN A 478 -7.59 -5.72 26.80
C GLN A 478 -6.14 -6.18 26.65
N ARG A 479 -5.69 -7.15 27.46
CA ARG A 479 -4.33 -7.71 27.35
C ARG A 479 -4.10 -8.38 26.01
N HIS A 480 -5.08 -9.15 25.52
CA HIS A 480 -4.99 -9.76 24.20
C HIS A 480 -4.80 -8.71 23.10
N ILE A 481 -5.60 -7.64 23.11
CA ILE A 481 -5.48 -6.53 22.16
C ILE A 481 -4.08 -5.91 22.24
N LEU A 482 -3.54 -5.70 23.44
CA LEU A 482 -2.18 -5.18 23.64
C LEU A 482 -1.07 -6.09 23.09
N THR A 483 -1.31 -7.40 22.90
CA THR A 483 -0.36 -8.27 22.17
C THR A 483 -0.36 -8.01 20.67
N LEU A 484 -1.46 -7.48 20.12
CA LEU A 484 -1.68 -7.34 18.68
C LEU A 484 -1.43 -5.91 18.17
N VAL A 485 -1.75 -4.90 18.99
CA VAL A 485 -1.63 -3.48 18.65
C VAL A 485 -0.93 -2.68 19.74
N ARG A 486 -0.19 -1.66 19.33
CA ARG A 486 0.54 -0.76 20.23
C ARG A 486 -0.26 0.51 20.50
N VAL A 487 -0.54 0.81 21.77
CA VAL A 487 -1.10 2.10 22.20
C VAL A 487 0.01 3.15 22.15
N ARG A 488 -0.04 4.04 21.15
CA ARG A 488 0.92 5.14 20.97
C ARG A 488 0.45 6.40 21.69
N GLY A 489 1.41 7.20 22.16
CA GLY A 489 1.17 8.46 22.86
C GLY A 489 1.19 8.34 24.38
N LEU A 490 1.54 9.43 25.07
CA LEU A 490 1.54 9.47 26.53
C LEU A 490 0.11 9.52 27.07
N VAL A 491 -0.71 10.45 26.58
CA VAL A 491 -2.09 10.64 27.04
C VAL A 491 -2.95 9.38 26.81
N PRO A 492 -2.92 8.70 25.65
CA PRO A 492 -3.68 7.46 25.49
C PRO A 492 -3.21 6.32 26.42
N GLN A 493 -1.91 6.25 26.76
CA GLN A 493 -1.42 5.30 27.76
C GLN A 493 -1.85 5.68 29.18
N GLN A 494 -1.95 6.97 29.50
CA GLN A 494 -2.51 7.45 30.77
C GLN A 494 -4.01 7.14 30.88
N ARG A 495 -4.78 7.36 29.81
CA ARG A 495 -6.20 6.96 29.77
C ARG A 495 -6.37 5.44 29.89
N LEU A 496 -5.51 4.64 29.25
CA LEU A 496 -5.49 3.17 29.41
C LEU A 496 -5.32 2.77 30.88
N MET A 497 -4.31 3.34 31.55
CA MET A 497 -4.02 3.02 32.96
C MET A 497 -5.09 3.53 33.91
N LEU A 498 -5.65 4.72 33.66
CA LEU A 498 -6.77 5.26 34.44
C LEU A 498 -7.97 4.32 34.38
N ASN A 499 -8.36 3.93 33.16
CA ASN A 499 -9.46 3.01 32.92
C ASN A 499 -9.25 1.65 33.61
N LEU A 500 -8.01 1.14 33.62
CA LEU A 500 -7.65 -0.09 34.33
C LEU A 500 -7.72 0.07 35.85
N TRP A 501 -7.23 1.19 36.39
CA TRP A 501 -7.26 1.48 37.82
C TRP A 501 -8.70 1.63 38.33
N GLU A 502 -9.55 2.36 37.63
CA GLU A 502 -10.94 2.59 38.06
C GLU A 502 -11.76 1.30 38.11
N ARG A 503 -11.45 0.32 37.26
CA ARG A 503 -12.17 -0.96 37.19
C ARG A 503 -11.56 -2.06 38.07
N GLY A 504 -10.23 -2.18 38.05
CA GLY A 504 -9.49 -3.27 38.69
C GLY A 504 -8.66 -2.85 39.90
N GLY A 505 -8.68 -1.57 40.26
CA GLY A 505 -7.85 -1.00 41.31
C GLY A 505 -6.37 -0.88 40.93
N VAL A 506 -5.57 -0.36 41.86
CA VAL A 506 -4.11 -0.22 41.72
C VAL A 506 -3.41 -1.56 41.46
N ALA A 507 -3.95 -2.66 41.98
CA ALA A 507 -3.40 -4.00 41.78
C ALA A 507 -3.40 -4.43 40.31
N ALA A 508 -4.45 -4.09 39.56
CA ALA A 508 -4.51 -4.39 38.12
C ALA A 508 -3.48 -3.60 37.32
N VAL A 509 -3.23 -2.34 37.70
CA VAL A 509 -2.17 -1.51 37.09
C VAL A 509 -0.78 -2.09 37.37
N ARG A 510 -0.51 -2.48 38.62
CA ARG A 510 0.76 -3.14 38.99
C ARG A 510 0.97 -4.43 38.20
N ASP A 511 -0.05 -5.27 38.12
CA ASP A 511 0.01 -6.52 37.36
C ASP A 511 0.25 -6.29 35.85
N LEU A 512 -0.31 -5.23 35.25
CA LEU A 512 0.01 -4.89 33.86
C LEU A 512 1.46 -4.39 33.69
N LEU A 513 2.00 -3.65 34.66
CA LEU A 513 3.38 -3.18 34.64
C LEU A 513 4.38 -4.33 34.82
N GLU A 514 4.07 -5.30 35.69
CA GLU A 514 4.92 -6.45 36.00
C GLU A 514 4.82 -7.53 34.91
N ASN A 515 3.59 -7.85 34.50
CA ASN A 515 3.28 -8.92 33.55
C ASN A 515 2.84 -8.35 32.20
N GLU A 516 3.62 -7.40 31.67
CA GLU A 516 3.35 -6.74 30.40
C GLU A 516 3.26 -7.76 29.25
N PRO A 517 2.17 -7.76 28.45
CA PRO A 517 2.05 -8.67 27.32
C PRO A 517 3.14 -8.42 26.27
N LYS A 518 3.73 -9.50 25.73
CA LYS A 518 4.69 -9.39 24.63
C LYS A 518 3.96 -9.13 23.32
N GLY A 519 4.39 -8.09 22.60
CA GLY A 519 3.88 -7.79 21.26
C GLY A 519 4.17 -8.93 20.29
N ARG A 520 3.14 -9.44 19.60
CA ARG A 520 3.26 -10.42 18.51
C ARG A 520 3.65 -9.76 17.19
N ASN A 521 3.13 -8.54 16.96
CA ASN A 521 3.27 -7.81 15.69
C ASN A 521 4.27 -6.64 15.78
N PHE A 522 4.96 -6.47 16.90
CA PHE A 522 5.94 -5.41 17.10
C PHE A 522 6.98 -5.81 18.14
N SER A 523 8.24 -5.38 17.93
CA SER A 523 9.40 -5.75 18.75
C SER A 523 9.59 -4.91 20.02
N ARG A 524 8.84 -3.82 20.16
CA ARG A 524 8.97 -2.87 21.28
C ARG A 524 8.02 -3.24 22.42
N ASN A 525 8.33 -2.76 23.62
CA ASN A 525 7.40 -2.82 24.75
C ASN A 525 6.09 -2.07 24.42
N VAL A 526 4.98 -2.60 24.94
CA VAL A 526 3.64 -2.03 24.86
C VAL A 526 3.60 -0.67 25.57
N ILE A 527 4.16 -0.61 26.78
CA ILE A 527 4.19 0.58 27.63
C ILE A 527 5.49 1.34 27.37
N ARG A 528 5.37 2.65 27.09
CA ARG A 528 6.55 3.50 26.86
C ARG A 528 7.38 3.61 28.14
N PRO A 529 8.72 3.74 28.05
CA PRO A 529 9.57 3.95 29.23
C PRO A 529 9.12 5.12 30.11
N ASP A 530 8.75 6.26 29.50
CA ASP A 530 8.31 7.45 30.24
C ASP A 530 6.99 7.21 30.99
N SER A 531 6.01 6.61 30.30
CA SER A 531 4.75 6.16 30.90
C SER A 531 5.00 5.18 32.05
N ARG A 532 5.87 4.18 31.85
CA ARG A 532 6.23 3.20 32.87
C ARG A 532 6.82 3.88 34.10
N ARG A 533 7.77 4.80 33.94
CA ARG A 533 8.34 5.57 35.06
C ARG A 533 7.28 6.36 35.81
N PHE A 534 6.39 7.03 35.08
CA PHE A 534 5.28 7.79 35.65
C PHE A 534 4.35 6.90 36.50
N PHE A 535 3.88 5.76 35.95
CA PHE A 535 2.98 4.86 36.68
C PHE A 535 3.68 4.13 37.82
N THR A 536 4.92 3.69 37.67
CA THR A 536 5.68 3.07 38.76
C THR A 536 5.83 4.01 39.95
N LYS A 537 6.02 5.31 39.72
CA LYS A 537 5.98 6.30 40.80
C LYS A 537 4.58 6.37 41.41
N LEU A 538 3.56 6.54 40.58
CA LEU A 538 2.19 6.77 41.01
C LEU A 538 1.59 5.61 41.83
N VAL A 539 1.81 4.36 41.41
CA VAL A 539 1.29 3.17 42.12
C VAL A 539 2.03 2.88 43.43
N ASN A 540 3.15 3.55 43.70
CA ASN A 540 3.93 3.42 44.94
C ASN A 540 3.67 4.58 45.91
N GLU A 541 2.81 5.54 45.55
CA GLU A 541 2.36 6.57 46.49
C GLU A 541 1.57 5.93 47.65
N PRO A 542 1.74 6.41 48.90
CA PRO A 542 1.08 5.82 50.07
C PRO A 542 -0.45 5.92 50.02
N ASP A 543 -0.96 6.99 49.41
CA ASP A 543 -2.39 7.26 49.27
C ASP A 543 -2.84 6.95 47.82
N ALA A 544 -3.44 5.78 47.65
CA ALA A 544 -3.90 5.31 46.35
C ALA A 544 -5.03 6.16 45.75
N ASP A 545 -5.87 6.77 46.59
CA ASP A 545 -6.99 7.60 46.13
C ASP A 545 -6.47 8.96 45.65
N ALA A 546 -5.54 9.58 46.39
CA ALA A 546 -4.88 10.81 45.94
C ALA A 546 -4.05 10.59 44.65
N ALA A 547 -3.40 9.43 44.52
CA ALA A 547 -2.68 9.05 43.31
C ALA A 547 -3.62 8.86 42.10
N LEU A 548 -4.80 8.25 42.32
CA LEU A 548 -5.83 8.11 41.30
C LEU A 548 -6.40 9.48 40.87
N GLU A 549 -6.65 10.41 41.81
CA GLU A 549 -7.06 11.77 41.48
C GLU A 549 -6.00 12.52 40.67
N THR A 550 -4.72 12.34 40.99
CA THR A 550 -3.61 12.88 40.20
C THR A 550 -3.62 12.34 38.77
N LEU A 551 -3.89 11.05 38.60
CA LEU A 551 -4.03 10.43 37.28
C LEU A 551 -5.22 10.99 36.51
N ARG A 552 -6.38 11.12 37.16
CA ARG A 552 -7.59 11.72 36.60
C ARG A 552 -7.33 13.13 36.09
N ALA A 553 -6.71 13.97 36.92
CA ALA A 553 -6.35 15.34 36.55
C ALA A 553 -5.38 15.38 35.37
N THR A 554 -4.34 14.53 35.37
CA THR A 554 -3.36 14.46 34.28
C THR A 554 -4.02 14.08 32.95
N VAL A 555 -4.89 13.06 32.97
CA VAL A 555 -5.60 12.62 31.77
C VAL A 555 -6.60 13.68 31.31
N ALA A 556 -7.34 14.31 32.23
CA ALA A 556 -8.30 15.35 31.91
C ALA A 556 -7.63 16.55 31.23
N THR A 557 -6.46 16.99 31.72
CA THR A 557 -5.66 18.05 31.08
C THR A 557 -5.18 17.62 29.70
N GLY A 558 -4.58 16.44 29.57
CA GLY A 558 -4.03 15.98 28.28
C GLY A 558 -5.07 15.68 27.20
N GLU A 559 -6.34 15.53 27.56
CA GLU A 559 -7.46 15.31 26.62
C GLU A 559 -8.24 16.60 26.29
N THR A 560 -7.85 17.76 26.82
CA THR A 560 -8.46 19.04 26.43
C THR A 560 -8.13 19.38 24.97
N ALA A 561 -8.98 20.21 24.35
CA ALA A 561 -8.72 20.69 23.00
C ALA A 561 -7.43 21.53 22.96
N GLU A 562 -7.20 22.37 23.97
CA GLU A 562 -6.00 23.22 24.04
C GLU A 562 -4.70 22.40 24.06
N ASP A 563 -4.63 21.34 24.88
CA ASP A 563 -3.45 20.46 24.92
C ASP A 563 -3.30 19.67 23.61
N GLN A 564 -4.40 19.21 23.01
CA GLN A 564 -4.39 18.54 21.70
C GLN A 564 -3.89 19.49 20.58
N ILE A 565 -4.29 20.75 20.58
CA ILE A 565 -3.81 21.78 19.63
C ILE A 565 -2.32 22.04 19.86
N ALA A 566 -1.92 22.26 21.12
CA ALA A 566 -0.54 22.54 21.47
C ALA A 566 0.40 21.40 21.07
N ILE A 567 -0.01 20.15 21.32
CA ILE A 567 0.80 18.99 20.96
C ILE A 567 0.86 18.77 19.45
N LEU A 568 -0.23 19.06 18.71
CA LEU A 568 -0.23 19.03 17.25
C LEU A 568 0.73 20.07 16.67
N ARG A 569 0.71 21.31 17.17
CA ARG A 569 1.64 22.36 16.73
C ARG A 569 3.09 22.04 17.07
N MET A 570 3.34 21.46 18.24
CA MET A 570 4.68 21.14 18.69
C MET A 570 5.28 19.90 18.02
N ARG A 571 4.47 18.86 17.76
CA ARG A 571 4.94 17.52 17.32
C ARG A 571 4.45 17.13 15.93
N GLY A 572 3.49 17.82 15.36
CA GLY A 572 2.94 17.61 14.01
C GLY A 572 3.82 18.22 12.92
N ILE A 573 5.14 18.05 13.04
CA ILE A 573 6.14 18.63 12.12
C ILE A 573 6.35 17.80 10.84
N HIS A 574 5.74 16.61 10.75
CA HIS A 574 5.78 15.77 9.55
C HIS A 574 4.51 14.89 9.46
N PRO A 575 3.91 14.59 8.29
CA PRO A 575 2.64 13.86 8.20
C PRO A 575 2.68 12.44 8.80
N SER A 576 3.88 11.84 8.87
CA SER A 576 4.10 10.53 9.50
C SER A 576 4.40 10.57 11.00
N ALA A 577 4.36 11.76 11.62
CA ALA A 577 4.66 11.94 13.03
C ALA A 577 3.80 11.04 13.92
N GLU A 578 4.38 10.59 15.04
CA GLU A 578 3.72 9.62 15.92
C GLU A 578 2.36 10.13 16.40
N ILE A 579 2.21 11.45 16.59
CA ILE A 579 1.00 12.11 17.10
C ILE A 579 -0.27 11.78 16.30
N PHE A 580 -0.18 11.69 14.96
CA PHE A 580 -1.31 11.34 14.10
C PHE A 580 -1.71 9.86 14.22
N ARG A 581 -0.80 9.03 14.73
CA ARG A 581 -1.00 7.60 14.98
C ARG A 581 -1.29 7.30 16.46
N GLU A 582 -1.35 8.31 17.32
CA GLU A 582 -1.71 8.16 18.72
C GLU A 582 -3.20 7.85 18.85
N ALA A 583 -3.56 7.08 19.88
CA ALA A 583 -4.94 6.66 20.12
C ALA A 583 -5.76 7.74 20.84
N HIS A 584 -5.72 8.97 20.33
CA HIS A 584 -6.53 10.09 20.83
C HIS A 584 -7.98 9.95 20.42
N LEU A 585 -8.89 10.46 21.26
CA LEU A 585 -10.20 10.90 20.82
C LEU A 585 -10.08 12.39 20.53
N TRP A 586 -9.93 12.71 19.25
CA TRP A 586 -9.73 14.08 18.81
C TRP A 586 -10.98 14.92 19.08
N ARG A 587 -10.78 16.12 19.62
CA ARG A 587 -11.81 17.15 19.82
C ARG A 587 -12.06 17.87 18.50
N TRP A 588 -12.66 17.16 17.54
CA TRP A 588 -12.74 17.61 16.15
C TRP A 588 -13.43 18.97 15.96
N ASP A 589 -14.51 19.23 16.69
CA ASP A 589 -15.25 20.50 16.60
C ASP A 589 -14.38 21.67 17.08
N GLU A 590 -13.68 21.50 18.20
CA GLU A 590 -12.78 22.51 18.75
C GLU A 590 -11.52 22.68 17.89
N LEU A 591 -10.98 21.59 17.32
CA LEU A 591 -9.87 21.63 16.37
C LEU A 591 -10.27 22.39 15.09
N LEU A 592 -11.48 22.18 14.57
CA LEU A 592 -12.01 22.92 13.42
C LEU A 592 -12.22 24.39 13.76
N ALA A 593 -12.80 24.70 14.93
CA ALA A 593 -12.96 26.07 15.40
C ALA A 593 -11.62 26.79 15.53
N GLU A 594 -10.61 26.10 16.09
CA GLU A 594 -9.24 26.61 16.18
C GLU A 594 -8.62 26.80 14.80
N HIS A 595 -8.74 25.85 13.88
CA HIS A 595 -8.22 25.99 12.53
C HIS A 595 -8.86 27.19 11.79
N ARG A 596 -10.16 27.44 12.00
CA ARG A 596 -10.83 28.63 11.45
C ARG A 596 -10.33 29.94 12.07
N ARG A 597 -9.93 29.92 13.35
CA ARG A 597 -9.39 31.08 14.08
C ARG A 597 -7.92 31.35 13.72
N GLU A 598 -7.13 30.30 13.69
CA GLU A 598 -5.69 30.28 13.43
C GLU A 598 -5.36 28.99 12.64
N PRO A 599 -5.24 29.08 11.31
CA PRO A 599 -5.07 27.91 10.45
C PRO A 599 -3.94 26.99 10.92
N LEU A 600 -4.30 25.75 11.22
CA LEU A 600 -3.33 24.66 11.38
C LEU A 600 -2.48 24.54 10.11
N GLY A 601 -1.17 24.40 10.30
CA GLY A 601 -0.24 24.19 9.18
C GLY A 601 -0.58 22.95 8.38
N THR A 602 -0.28 22.98 7.08
CA THR A 602 -0.70 21.95 6.13
C THR A 602 -0.25 20.54 6.51
N ILE A 603 0.95 20.39 7.05
CA ILE A 603 1.45 19.09 7.55
C ILE A 603 0.50 18.49 8.59
N ILE A 604 -0.05 19.32 9.47
CA ILE A 604 -1.03 18.91 10.48
C ILE A 604 -2.34 18.51 9.80
N LEU A 605 -2.83 19.30 8.83
CA LEU A 605 -4.05 18.97 8.07
C LEU A 605 -3.95 17.60 7.40
N LEU A 606 -2.82 17.32 6.75
CA LEU A 606 -2.58 16.05 6.07
C LEU A 606 -2.45 14.89 7.05
N GLY A 607 -1.72 15.07 8.14
CA GLY A 607 -1.62 14.06 9.19
C GLY A 607 -2.97 13.76 9.85
N LEU A 608 -3.81 14.78 10.06
CA LEU A 608 -5.18 14.61 10.57
C LEU A 608 -6.09 13.92 9.54
N ALA A 609 -5.96 14.23 8.25
CA ALA A 609 -6.78 13.65 7.18
C ALA A 609 -6.61 12.13 7.02
N GLU A 610 -5.45 11.59 7.41
CA GLU A 610 -5.20 10.14 7.48
C GLU A 610 -5.99 9.45 8.61
N ASN A 611 -6.53 10.22 9.56
CA ASN A 611 -7.36 9.66 10.62
C ASN A 611 -8.74 9.25 10.05
N PRO A 612 -9.19 8.00 10.24
CA PRO A 612 -10.48 7.54 9.74
C PRO A 612 -11.68 8.38 10.22
N ASP A 613 -11.59 8.97 11.41
CA ASP A 613 -12.64 9.78 12.01
C ASP A 613 -12.51 11.28 11.68
N CYS A 614 -11.55 11.68 10.84
CA CYS A 614 -11.33 13.08 10.47
C CYS A 614 -12.54 13.66 9.69
N PRO A 615 -13.10 14.82 10.12
CA PRO A 615 -14.17 15.52 9.43
C PRO A 615 -13.84 15.81 7.96
N GLN A 616 -14.87 15.76 7.09
CA GLN A 616 -14.69 16.03 5.67
C GLN A 616 -14.13 17.43 5.40
N GLU A 617 -14.48 18.43 6.20
CA GLU A 617 -13.92 19.78 6.06
C GLU A 617 -12.39 19.80 6.19
N PHE A 618 -11.83 19.05 7.14
CA PHE A 618 -10.38 18.93 7.27
C PHE A 618 -9.77 18.14 6.11
N ARG A 619 -10.47 17.13 5.58
CA ARG A 619 -10.01 16.40 4.40
C ARG A 619 -10.03 17.27 3.15
N ASP A 620 -11.09 18.05 2.96
CA ASP A 620 -11.22 18.98 1.83
C ASP A 620 -10.17 20.09 1.93
N GLU A 621 -9.92 20.62 3.12
CA GLU A 621 -8.85 21.59 3.34
C GLU A 621 -7.48 20.96 3.15
N ALA A 622 -7.26 19.74 3.67
CA ALA A 622 -6.03 19.00 3.45
C ALA A 622 -5.82 18.72 1.96
N ASP A 623 -6.87 18.37 1.20
CA ASP A 623 -6.84 18.14 -0.25
C ASP A 623 -6.63 19.44 -1.04
N ARG A 624 -7.24 20.56 -0.63
CA ARG A 624 -6.96 21.90 -1.18
C ARG A 624 -5.51 22.31 -0.98
N ASN A 625 -4.97 22.02 0.20
CA ASN A 625 -3.58 22.27 0.54
C ASN A 625 -2.69 21.06 0.26
N ARG A 626 -3.18 20.05 -0.48
CA ARG A 626 -2.42 18.86 -0.86
C ARG A 626 -1.57 19.21 -2.06
N TRP A 627 -0.64 20.10 -1.81
CA TRP A 627 0.46 20.34 -2.71
C TRP A 627 1.32 19.09 -2.70
N ARG A 628 1.30 18.35 -3.81
CA ARG A 628 2.05 17.12 -3.97
C ARG A 628 3.39 17.49 -4.57
N TRP A 629 4.42 17.48 -3.74
CA TRP A 629 5.78 17.64 -4.22
C TRP A 629 6.58 16.43 -3.85
N VAL A 630 7.53 16.10 -4.70
CA VAL A 630 8.50 15.06 -4.44
C VAL A 630 9.72 15.78 -3.87
N ASP A 631 10.14 15.46 -2.65
CA ASP A 631 11.36 16.04 -2.08
C ASP A 631 12.63 15.51 -2.76
N TYR A 632 13.78 15.99 -2.30
CA TYR A 632 15.09 15.50 -2.75
C TYR A 632 15.28 13.99 -2.48
N GLU A 633 14.48 13.39 -1.59
CA GLU A 633 14.46 11.98 -1.23
C GLU A 633 13.41 11.15 -2.00
N ASN A 634 12.80 11.72 -3.04
CA ASN A 634 11.71 11.09 -3.78
C ASN A 634 10.44 10.80 -2.96
N LYS A 635 10.31 11.38 -1.78
CA LYS A 635 9.12 11.22 -0.94
C LYS A 635 8.14 12.31 -1.30
N VAL A 636 6.87 11.92 -1.38
CA VAL A 636 5.78 12.89 -1.47
C VAL A 636 5.77 13.68 -0.16
N ILE A 637 6.29 14.90 -0.19
CA ILE A 637 6.03 15.90 0.83
C ILE A 637 4.68 16.52 0.48
N SER A 638 3.85 16.60 1.50
CA SER A 638 2.58 17.30 1.47
C SER A 638 2.64 18.28 2.62
N GLY A 639 2.37 19.55 2.38
CA GLY A 639 2.60 20.56 3.42
C GLY A 639 2.80 21.97 2.88
N ASP A 640 3.93 22.19 2.26
CA ASP A 640 4.41 23.55 2.11
C ASP A 640 3.91 24.19 0.80
N THR A 641 3.58 25.48 0.85
CA THR A 641 3.21 26.28 -0.32
C THR A 641 4.43 26.54 -1.22
N PRO A 642 4.26 26.83 -2.53
CA PRO A 642 5.36 27.22 -3.41
C PRO A 642 6.24 28.32 -2.81
N GLU A 643 5.63 29.31 -2.16
CA GLU A 643 6.30 30.44 -1.52
C GLU A 643 7.14 30.01 -0.29
N GLU A 644 6.62 29.10 0.54
CA GLU A 644 7.34 28.57 1.71
C GLU A 644 8.53 27.69 1.31
N ILE A 645 8.44 26.97 0.19
CA ILE A 645 9.51 26.08 -0.27
C ILE A 645 10.58 26.87 -1.05
N LEU A 646 10.15 27.72 -1.99
CA LEU A 646 11.06 28.43 -2.89
C LEU A 646 11.67 29.68 -2.23
N GLY A 647 10.98 30.25 -1.22
CA GLY A 647 11.36 31.50 -0.57
C GLY A 647 12.27 31.36 0.66
N VAL A 648 12.45 30.16 1.21
CA VAL A 648 13.53 29.88 2.17
C VAL A 648 14.84 29.95 1.40
N ASP A 649 15.94 30.42 2.00
CA ASP A 649 17.29 30.30 1.43
C ASP A 649 17.58 28.81 1.26
N VAL A 650 17.15 28.25 0.12
CA VAL A 650 17.32 26.85 -0.18
C VAL A 650 18.82 26.69 -0.31
N ASP A 651 19.42 25.98 0.65
CA ASP A 651 20.84 25.71 0.64
C ASP A 651 21.20 25.25 -0.78
N ALA A 652 22.26 25.81 -1.36
CA ALA A 652 22.73 25.41 -2.68
C ALA A 652 22.87 23.88 -2.77
N GLN A 653 23.17 23.26 -1.63
CA GLN A 653 23.20 21.83 -1.50
C GLN A 653 21.82 21.17 -1.64
N SER A 654 20.69 21.78 -1.27
CA SER A 654 19.34 21.19 -1.38
C SER A 654 18.68 21.35 -2.77
N LEU A 655 18.94 22.46 -3.48
CA LEU A 655 18.58 22.59 -4.91
C LEU A 655 19.43 21.69 -5.81
N LEU A 656 20.68 21.42 -5.41
CA LEU A 656 21.65 20.62 -6.18
C LEU A 656 21.85 19.20 -5.63
N SER A 657 21.27 18.83 -4.47
CA SER A 657 21.28 17.45 -3.93
C SER A 657 20.29 16.55 -4.66
N GLY A 658 20.30 16.66 -5.98
CA GLY A 658 19.92 15.62 -6.93
C GLY A 658 21.09 15.18 -7.81
N GLY A 659 22.29 15.76 -7.65
CA GLY A 659 23.38 15.69 -8.64
C GLY A 659 23.46 17.01 -9.39
N LEU A 660 24.68 17.54 -9.53
CA LEU A 660 24.93 18.88 -10.07
C LEU A 660 24.61 18.96 -11.56
N ALA A 661 23.62 19.81 -11.87
CA ALA A 661 23.49 20.61 -13.10
C ALA A 661 23.22 19.87 -14.43
N GLY A 662 21.99 19.42 -14.63
CA GLY A 662 21.56 19.08 -15.99
C GLY A 662 20.33 18.19 -16.07
N SER A 663 20.00 17.45 -15.02
CA SER A 663 18.82 16.60 -15.10
C SER A 663 17.54 17.28 -14.67
N THR A 664 16.55 17.11 -15.53
CA THR A 664 15.09 17.18 -15.31
C THR A 664 14.59 16.35 -14.10
N ARG A 665 15.50 15.80 -13.28
CA ARG A 665 15.27 14.99 -12.08
C ARG A 665 15.59 15.70 -10.77
N SER A 666 15.97 16.98 -10.79
CA SER A 666 15.85 17.82 -9.60
C SER A 666 14.41 17.72 -9.06
N TRP A 667 14.25 17.78 -7.74
CA TRP A 667 12.92 17.76 -7.12
C TRP A 667 12.00 18.82 -7.76
N LEU A 668 12.59 19.93 -8.20
CA LEU A 668 11.93 21.02 -8.91
C LEU A 668 11.42 20.63 -10.30
N GLY A 669 12.21 19.93 -11.11
CA GLY A 669 11.74 19.43 -12.42
C GLY A 669 10.59 18.42 -12.28
N LYS A 670 10.55 17.65 -11.19
CA LYS A 670 9.41 16.77 -10.86
C LYS A 670 8.21 17.56 -10.37
N ALA A 671 8.44 18.56 -9.52
CA ALA A 671 7.41 19.48 -9.06
C ALA A 671 6.71 20.18 -10.23
N VAL A 672 7.47 20.61 -11.25
CA VAL A 672 6.89 21.23 -12.45
C VAL A 672 6.14 20.23 -13.32
N ARG A 673 6.69 19.04 -13.57
CA ARG A 673 6.00 17.98 -14.33
C ARG A 673 4.72 17.48 -13.65
N ALA A 674 4.66 17.54 -12.33
CA ALA A 674 3.47 17.24 -11.54
C ALA A 674 2.47 18.42 -11.51
N GLU A 675 2.72 19.49 -12.27
CA GLU A 675 1.96 20.74 -12.29
C GLU A 675 1.81 21.40 -10.92
N ALA A 676 2.70 21.07 -10.00
CA ALA A 676 2.59 21.57 -8.65
C ALA A 676 3.13 23.01 -8.58
N VAL A 677 4.27 23.30 -9.23
CA VAL A 677 4.82 24.65 -9.45
C VAL A 677 4.95 24.88 -10.94
N THR A 678 4.82 26.13 -11.36
CA THR A 678 5.17 26.52 -12.73
C THR A 678 6.59 27.06 -12.79
N TRP A 679 7.22 27.00 -13.97
CA TRP A 679 8.51 27.62 -14.15
C TRP A 679 8.47 29.15 -13.92
N GLU A 680 7.31 29.79 -14.15
CA GLU A 680 7.10 31.20 -13.79
C GLU A 680 7.18 31.42 -12.27
N GLN A 681 6.59 30.54 -11.46
CA GLN A 681 6.71 30.61 -10.00
C GLN A 681 8.15 30.38 -9.56
N VAL A 682 8.89 29.46 -10.20
CA VAL A 682 10.32 29.27 -9.95
C VAL A 682 11.10 30.56 -10.21
N ALA A 683 10.87 31.22 -11.35
CA ALA A 683 11.58 32.46 -11.68
C ALA A 683 11.22 33.63 -10.75
N ALA A 684 10.00 33.64 -10.22
CA ALA A 684 9.50 34.66 -9.31
C ALA A 684 9.95 34.47 -7.86
N LEU A 685 10.02 33.23 -7.38
CA LEU A 685 10.13 32.91 -5.95
C LEU A 685 11.46 32.25 -5.55
N ALA A 686 12.09 31.49 -6.44
CA ALA A 686 13.25 30.66 -6.08
C ALA A 686 14.52 31.50 -5.90
N ARG A 687 15.26 31.20 -4.83
CA ARG A 687 16.54 31.83 -4.47
C ARG A 687 17.62 30.77 -4.23
N PRO A 688 18.89 31.03 -4.59
CA PRO A 688 19.40 32.17 -5.36
C PRO A 688 19.14 32.04 -6.87
N ALA A 689 19.10 33.18 -7.58
CA ALA A 689 18.77 33.28 -9.00
C ALA A 689 19.59 32.35 -9.91
N ALA A 690 20.88 32.16 -9.60
CA ALA A 690 21.77 31.27 -10.34
C ALA A 690 21.30 29.81 -10.33
N LEU A 691 20.83 29.33 -9.19
CA LEU A 691 20.36 27.96 -9.05
C LEU A 691 18.97 27.78 -9.65
N ALA A 692 18.10 28.77 -9.49
CA ALA A 692 16.81 28.80 -10.15
C ALA A 692 16.98 28.72 -11.67
N LEU A 693 17.87 29.54 -12.27
CA LEU A 693 18.17 29.51 -13.70
C LEU A 693 18.75 28.18 -14.17
N ALA A 694 19.68 27.60 -13.39
CA ALA A 694 20.30 26.31 -13.73
C ALA A 694 19.32 25.14 -13.68
N ALA A 695 18.22 25.27 -12.93
CA ALA A 695 17.20 24.23 -12.81
C ALA A 695 16.15 24.26 -13.92
N VAL A 696 16.00 25.35 -14.67
CA VAL A 696 15.02 25.45 -15.77
C VAL A 696 15.56 24.71 -17.00
N PRO A 697 14.83 23.71 -17.55
CA PRO A 697 15.21 23.03 -18.77
C PRO A 697 15.34 24.00 -19.93
N VAL A 698 16.24 23.72 -20.87
CA VAL A 698 16.57 24.63 -21.98
C VAL A 698 15.34 24.92 -22.85
N GLU A 699 14.49 23.92 -23.05
CA GLU A 699 13.23 24.00 -23.76
C GLU A 699 12.22 24.96 -23.10
N ASP A 700 12.18 25.00 -21.77
CA ASP A 700 11.23 25.80 -20.98
C ASP A 700 11.78 27.19 -20.64
N ALA A 701 13.10 27.36 -20.64
CA ALA A 701 13.78 28.61 -20.31
C ALA A 701 13.33 29.76 -21.23
N ARG A 702 13.06 29.47 -22.51
CA ARG A 702 12.62 30.50 -23.46
C ARG A 702 11.21 31.03 -23.15
N ALA A 703 10.30 30.16 -22.74
CA ALA A 703 8.93 30.54 -22.38
C ALA A 703 8.91 31.29 -21.04
N THR A 704 9.68 30.79 -20.07
CA THR A 704 9.70 31.28 -18.69
C THR A 704 10.51 32.58 -18.53
N VAL A 705 11.75 32.58 -19.00
CA VAL A 705 12.72 33.67 -18.75
C VAL A 705 12.64 34.72 -19.87
N GLY A 706 12.20 34.33 -21.07
CA GLY A 706 12.09 35.21 -22.23
C GLY A 706 11.27 36.49 -22.01
N PRO A 707 10.09 36.45 -21.35
CA PRO A 707 9.34 37.65 -20.99
C PRO A 707 10.15 38.60 -20.09
N LEU A 708 10.78 38.08 -19.03
CA LEU A 708 11.60 38.86 -18.08
C LEU A 708 12.82 39.50 -18.76
N VAL A 709 13.45 38.77 -19.70
CA VAL A 709 14.55 39.30 -20.52
C VAL A 709 14.09 40.46 -21.38
N ARG A 710 12.97 40.31 -22.08
CA ARG A 710 12.41 41.37 -22.95
C ARG A 710 12.00 42.60 -22.16
N GLU A 711 11.50 42.41 -20.95
CA GLU A 711 11.03 43.49 -20.09
C GLU A 711 12.18 44.25 -19.43
N HIS A 712 13.20 43.55 -18.94
CA HIS A 712 14.21 44.15 -18.07
C HIS A 712 15.61 44.25 -18.69
N LEU A 713 16.02 43.35 -19.59
CA LEU A 713 17.38 43.32 -20.12
C LEU A 713 17.46 43.90 -21.54
N ASP A 714 16.48 43.63 -22.39
CA ASP A 714 16.47 44.11 -23.77
C ASP A 714 16.05 45.59 -23.87
N PRO A 715 16.60 46.34 -24.85
CA PRO A 715 17.69 46.00 -25.78
C PRO A 715 19.09 46.33 -25.22
N SER A 716 19.22 46.54 -23.90
CA SER A 716 20.40 47.17 -23.30
C SER A 716 21.53 46.17 -23.06
N ARG A 717 22.56 46.23 -23.90
CA ARG A 717 23.78 45.40 -23.75
C ARG A 717 24.42 45.55 -22.36
N ASP A 718 24.45 46.75 -21.81
CA ASP A 718 25.06 47.01 -20.50
C ASP A 718 24.29 46.32 -19.37
N THR A 719 22.96 46.25 -19.50
CA THR A 719 22.08 45.59 -18.54
C THR A 719 22.28 44.08 -18.54
N TRP A 720 22.46 43.48 -19.73
CA TRP A 720 22.83 42.08 -19.88
C TRP A 720 24.18 41.75 -19.21
N VAL A 721 25.20 42.57 -19.46
CA VAL A 721 26.54 42.35 -18.89
C VAL A 721 26.53 42.46 -17.37
N LEU A 722 25.77 43.41 -16.82
CA LEU A 722 25.63 43.58 -15.38
C LEU A 722 24.88 42.41 -14.74
N ALA A 723 23.76 41.96 -15.32
CA ALA A 723 23.01 40.80 -14.82
C ALA A 723 23.89 39.55 -14.76
N LEU A 724 24.70 39.30 -15.80
CA LEU A 724 25.64 38.17 -15.83
C LEU A 724 26.78 38.29 -14.80
N HIS A 725 27.25 39.51 -14.50
CA HIS A 725 28.25 39.74 -13.45
C HIS A 725 27.69 39.53 -12.05
N MET A 726 26.43 39.93 -11.83
CA MET A 726 25.76 39.78 -10.53
C MET A 726 25.34 38.34 -10.26
N LEU A 727 24.99 37.59 -11.31
CA LEU A 727 24.39 36.26 -11.22
C LEU A 727 25.08 35.29 -10.22
N PRO A 728 26.42 35.14 -10.19
CA PRO A 728 27.07 34.17 -9.29
C PRO A 728 26.85 34.43 -7.81
N ASP A 729 26.73 35.71 -7.41
CA ASP A 729 26.66 36.15 -6.01
C ASP A 729 25.28 36.71 -5.63
N PHE A 730 24.32 36.72 -6.55
CA PHE A 730 22.99 37.30 -6.32
C PHE A 730 22.08 36.34 -5.55
N THR A 731 21.76 36.70 -4.30
CA THR A 731 20.94 35.87 -3.39
C THR A 731 19.44 35.97 -3.65
N GLY A 732 18.99 36.97 -4.40
CA GLY A 732 17.58 37.16 -4.75
C GLY A 732 17.10 36.23 -5.87
N THR A 733 15.89 36.47 -6.37
CA THR A 733 15.22 35.68 -7.42
C THR A 733 15.68 36.10 -8.83
N ILE A 734 15.33 35.33 -9.87
CA ILE A 734 15.63 35.69 -11.28
C ILE A 734 15.00 37.05 -11.63
N THR A 735 13.76 37.26 -11.19
CA THR A 735 13.02 38.51 -11.40
C THR A 735 13.70 39.68 -10.69
N GLU A 736 14.12 39.49 -9.44
CA GLU A 736 14.87 40.51 -8.67
C GLU A 736 16.23 40.84 -9.31
N LEU A 737 16.96 39.84 -9.82
CA LEU A 737 18.24 40.02 -10.50
C LEU A 737 18.11 40.92 -11.72
N PHE A 738 17.16 40.60 -12.62
CA PHE A 738 16.99 41.33 -13.87
C PHE A 738 16.48 42.75 -13.61
N THR A 739 15.53 42.90 -12.67
CA THR A 739 15.03 44.22 -12.25
C THR A 739 16.15 45.08 -11.68
N THR A 740 17.01 44.51 -10.82
CA THR A 740 18.12 45.23 -10.20
C THR A 740 19.16 45.68 -11.24
N ALA A 741 19.51 44.80 -12.18
CA ALA A 741 20.43 45.15 -13.26
C ALA A 741 19.89 46.30 -14.14
N ALA A 742 18.58 46.27 -14.45
CA ALA A 742 17.91 47.31 -15.23
C ALA A 742 17.96 48.67 -14.52
N ILE A 743 17.62 48.70 -13.23
CA ILE A 743 17.64 49.94 -12.43
C ILE A 743 19.07 50.51 -12.33
N ALA A 744 20.06 49.67 -12.06
CA ALA A 744 21.46 50.12 -11.89
C ALA A 744 22.05 50.71 -13.18
N THR A 745 21.70 50.14 -14.34
CA THR A 745 22.16 50.65 -15.64
C THR A 745 21.40 51.87 -16.13
N ALA A 746 20.14 52.04 -15.72
CA ALA A 746 19.38 53.27 -15.99
C ALA A 746 19.95 54.48 -15.23
N ALA A 747 20.46 54.29 -14.00
CA ALA A 747 21.03 55.36 -13.18
C ALA A 747 22.41 55.86 -13.63
N THR A 748 23.08 55.11 -14.51
CA THR A 748 24.40 55.45 -15.07
C THR A 748 24.32 56.16 -16.42
N ARG A 749 23.10 56.32 -16.97
CA ARG A 749 22.79 57.19 -18.11
C ARG A 749 22.35 58.55 -17.62
#